data_AF-A0A9P8V226-F1
#
_entry.id   AF-A0A9P8V226-F1
#
_cell.length_a   1.000
_cell.length_b   1.000
_cell.length_c   1.000
_cell.angle_alpha   90.00
_cell.angle_beta   90.00
_cell.angle_gamma   90.00
#
_symmetry.space_group_name_H-M   'P 1'
#
loop_
_entity.id
_entity.type
_entity.pdbx_description
1 polymer ?
#
loop_
_entity_poly.entity_id
_entity_poly.type
_entity_poly.pdbx_seq_one_letter_code
_entity_poly.pdbx_strand_id
1 'polypeptide(L)'
;MRFSLSTAAALGFASITSVNGQRTSPYTDPATGISFQRFASNDLFSFGIALPETAGTDFIGQLVGQVNDAGEWASVSLRGPMANSLLFVAWADGEDIKTSFRTVGSYSNPGPYTATEVTALPIADGTFVNATHFSYTFLCQGCVLADVTSLTSTAPVLGWAVSATAVDTPSDANSALSFHGAGYGQFGLDIAGARSASFAEWAALASAPAPIPPVTTPGTNTTLPGNGTFPEPTISNSTYDIIVVGGGPAGIITAERLAESGLGVLLIERGPANIIPLGANRPLPWNESLTTYDIPALGSAMTGLPGTSMCSDTASTAGCVFGGSSSINALNFIHPPDRDFDTWPAGWQSADVADATARLYERNSGTTQPSRDGIYYNDRAFQVVSGLVKARGFSEVDSIQSPNEKHAIFSRPSWSIKDNLRAGPARTYMPFVADLPNFTLRLNTKVVQVVRNKGTVSGVLVDVEGGGRQIINVKAGGKVILAAGALSTPRLLWNSGIGRADALAIVQSGASQTGVTLPAEADWIDLPVGHHLQDHAQVVLQFNDTANLPAYRFSAVATAPIPEDLELYRQGSGPITQSTQRMHLWTSAEGSDGRVRYLQGTVAATLDSTITVRTFLTHGTTTVGELGITPAGNTVLNTRPWLIDPVDREVMSNFVQFWLDVTEASNGTLSYTVAGSTPADIIAARLVSGDHWVGTAKMGIDTTSSVVDLDTKVHGTDNLFVVDASIHPDLGTGNTQSTVMIVAEHAAVKIAGLTSEEVPGPGGPGGEGCGAAPRRSRRSMSDRRRR
;
A
#
# COMPACT_ATOMS: atom_id res chain seq x y z
N MET A 1 -39.39 -15.46 20.14
CA MET A 1 -39.30 -14.01 19.88
C MET A 1 -37.80 -13.67 19.87
N ARG A 2 -37.00 -14.03 18.85
CA ARG A 2 -36.77 -13.36 17.55
C ARG A 2 -36.59 -11.83 17.68
N PHE A 3 -35.42 -11.41 18.16
CA PHE A 3 -34.82 -10.11 17.86
C PHE A 3 -33.84 -10.30 16.70
N SER A 4 -34.12 -9.67 15.58
CA SER A 4 -33.28 -9.65 14.38
C SER A 4 -32.21 -8.58 14.56
N LEU A 5 -30.94 -8.99 14.72
CA LEU A 5 -29.76 -8.13 14.58
C LEU A 5 -29.28 -8.25 13.14
N SER A 6 -29.57 -7.24 12.33
CA SER A 6 -29.15 -7.14 10.94
C SER A 6 -28.15 -5.99 10.76
N THR A 7 -27.09 -6.33 10.01
CA THR A 7 -26.23 -5.50 9.15
C THR A 7 -25.21 -4.53 9.77
N ALA A 8 -23.93 -4.93 9.74
CA ALA A 8 -22.78 -4.09 9.40
C ALA A 8 -21.54 -4.98 9.14
N ALA A 9 -21.11 -5.14 7.86
CA ALA A 9 -19.75 -5.57 7.49
C ALA A 9 -19.65 -5.82 5.97
N ALA A 10 -19.35 -4.77 5.22
CA ALA A 10 -18.65 -4.82 3.94
C ALA A 10 -18.27 -3.37 3.66
N LEU A 11 -16.99 -3.05 3.47
CA LEU A 11 -16.50 -1.96 2.61
C LEU A 11 -14.99 -1.78 2.76
N GLY A 12 -14.26 -2.44 1.86
CA GLY A 12 -12.97 -1.97 1.38
C GLY A 12 -13.17 -1.25 0.05
N PHE A 13 -12.91 0.06 0.01
CA PHE A 13 -13.01 0.95 -1.15
C PHE A 13 -14.43 1.23 -1.69
N ALA A 14 -14.97 2.39 -1.25
CA ALA A 14 -16.01 3.22 -1.88
C ALA A 14 -17.12 2.49 -2.67
N SER A 15 -18.18 2.08 -1.98
CA SER A 15 -19.50 1.88 -2.55
C SER A 15 -20.10 3.23 -2.95
N ILE A 16 -20.50 3.37 -4.21
CA ILE A 16 -21.42 4.44 -4.63
C ILE A 16 -22.84 3.87 -4.78
N THR A 17 -23.00 2.55 -4.74
CA THR A 17 -24.32 1.90 -4.71
C THR A 17 -24.87 1.76 -3.29
N SER A 18 -24.90 2.87 -2.54
CA SER A 18 -26.01 3.20 -1.64
C SER A 18 -26.08 4.69 -1.30
N VAL A 19 -25.71 5.62 -2.20
CA VAL A 19 -25.95 7.06 -1.94
C VAL A 19 -27.47 7.37 -1.83
N ASN A 20 -28.34 6.45 -2.27
CA ASN A 20 -29.77 6.50 -2.01
C ASN A 20 -30.22 5.84 -0.68
N GLY A 21 -29.37 5.04 -0.02
CA GLY A 21 -29.69 4.36 1.25
C GLY A 21 -28.99 4.96 2.49
N GLN A 22 -27.85 5.62 2.30
CA GLN A 22 -27.07 6.30 3.35
C GLN A 22 -27.01 7.80 3.02
N ARG A 23 -28.05 8.53 3.46
CA ARG A 23 -28.13 9.98 3.35
C ARG A 23 -28.14 10.62 4.73
N THR A 24 -27.77 11.88 4.78
CA THR A 24 -28.03 12.70 5.94
C THR A 24 -29.53 12.81 6.23
N SER A 25 -29.88 12.98 7.50
CA SER A 25 -31.23 13.30 7.95
C SER A 25 -31.21 14.54 8.86
N PRO A 26 -32.32 15.28 8.98
CA PRO A 26 -32.41 16.40 9.92
C PRO A 26 -32.07 15.99 11.35
N TYR A 27 -31.25 16.77 12.02
CA TYR A 27 -30.88 16.61 13.43
C TYR A 27 -30.69 17.98 14.06
N THR A 28 -31.30 18.21 15.22
CA THR A 28 -31.03 19.43 16.01
C THR A 28 -30.21 19.05 17.23
N ASP A 29 -29.05 19.68 17.36
CA ASP A 29 -28.17 19.46 18.49
C ASP A 29 -28.77 20.07 19.77
N PRO A 30 -29.07 19.27 20.81
CA PRO A 30 -29.77 19.77 21.99
C PRO A 30 -28.91 20.72 22.83
N ALA A 31 -27.58 20.67 22.71
CA ALA A 31 -26.67 21.53 23.45
C ALA A 31 -26.57 22.93 22.83
N THR A 32 -26.34 23.00 21.51
CA THR A 32 -26.18 24.28 20.81
C THR A 32 -27.46 24.85 20.22
N GLY A 33 -28.51 24.03 20.04
CA GLY A 33 -29.72 24.39 19.30
C GLY A 33 -29.56 24.44 17.77
N ILE A 34 -28.37 24.11 17.25
CA ILE A 34 -28.07 24.18 15.82
C ILE A 34 -28.76 23.01 15.10
N SER A 35 -29.43 23.31 13.99
CA SER A 35 -30.02 22.29 13.13
C SER A 35 -29.09 21.94 11.98
N PHE A 36 -28.78 20.66 11.87
CA PHE A 36 -27.88 20.05 10.90
C PHE A 36 -28.63 19.09 9.98
N GLN A 37 -28.02 18.83 8.83
CA GLN A 37 -28.16 17.53 8.16
C GLN A 37 -27.06 16.61 8.67
N ARG A 38 -27.44 15.49 9.29
CA ARG A 38 -26.51 14.59 9.99
C ARG A 38 -26.52 13.19 9.40
N PHE A 39 -25.33 12.64 9.21
CA PHE A 39 -25.11 11.21 8.96
C PHE A 39 -24.52 10.55 10.21
N ALA A 40 -24.90 9.31 10.48
CA ALA A 40 -24.39 8.51 11.59
C ALA A 40 -24.15 7.05 11.16
N SER A 41 -23.10 6.41 11.69
CA SER A 41 -22.74 5.02 11.40
C SER A 41 -22.50 4.23 12.69
N ASN A 42 -23.49 3.41 13.08
CA ASN A 42 -23.41 2.40 14.16
C ASN A 42 -22.70 2.88 15.44
N ASP A 43 -23.06 4.06 15.94
CA ASP A 43 -22.51 4.71 17.14
C ASP A 43 -20.99 5.00 17.10
N LEU A 44 -20.26 4.61 16.06
CA LEU A 44 -18.82 4.87 15.91
C LEU A 44 -18.53 6.31 15.49
N PHE A 45 -19.42 6.88 14.68
CA PHE A 45 -19.20 8.13 13.96
C PHE A 45 -20.51 8.86 13.70
N SER A 46 -20.46 10.18 13.77
CA SER A 46 -21.44 10.99 13.07
C SER A 46 -20.86 12.33 12.60
N PHE A 47 -21.41 12.84 11.50
CA PHE A 47 -21.10 14.17 11.01
C PHE A 47 -22.37 14.94 10.67
N GLY A 48 -22.55 16.09 11.31
CA GLY A 48 -23.59 17.08 11.02
C GLY A 48 -23.02 18.25 10.23
N ILE A 49 -23.77 18.76 9.25
CA ILE A 49 -23.41 19.96 8.49
C ILE A 49 -24.60 20.92 8.35
N ALA A 50 -24.33 22.21 8.55
CA ALA A 50 -25.24 23.32 8.31
C ALA A 50 -24.57 24.37 7.41
N LEU A 51 -25.32 24.91 6.45
CA LEU A 51 -24.85 25.80 5.40
C LEU A 51 -25.67 27.10 5.39
N PRO A 52 -25.10 28.21 4.88
CA PRO A 52 -25.87 29.41 4.61
C PRO A 52 -26.89 29.18 3.47
N GLU A 53 -27.99 29.93 3.47
CA GLU A 53 -29.00 29.87 2.39
C GLU A 53 -28.40 30.22 1.03
N THR A 54 -27.53 31.23 1.01
CA THR A 54 -26.76 31.61 -0.17
C THR A 54 -25.43 30.89 -0.15
N ALA A 55 -25.05 30.27 -1.27
CA ALA A 55 -23.78 29.57 -1.37
C ALA A 55 -22.62 30.51 -1.02
N GLY A 56 -21.74 30.06 -0.13
CA GLY A 56 -20.57 30.79 0.34
C GLY A 56 -19.41 29.84 0.57
N THR A 57 -18.38 30.34 1.26
CA THR A 57 -17.15 29.58 1.54
C THR A 57 -17.20 28.78 2.84
N ASP A 58 -18.21 29.00 3.67
CA ASP A 58 -18.22 28.59 5.08
C ASP A 58 -19.34 27.58 5.37
N PHE A 59 -19.14 26.73 6.37
CA PHE A 59 -20.16 25.84 6.91
C PHE A 59 -19.97 25.62 8.42
N ILE A 60 -20.99 25.15 9.13
CA ILE A 60 -20.86 24.69 10.52
C ILE A 60 -20.90 23.16 10.51
N GLY A 61 -19.87 22.54 11.06
CA GLY A 61 -19.74 21.09 11.18
C GLY A 61 -19.90 20.63 12.62
N GLN A 62 -20.43 19.43 12.83
CA GLN A 62 -20.34 18.71 14.10
C GLN A 62 -19.77 17.32 13.83
N LEU A 63 -18.57 17.05 14.30
CA LEU A 63 -17.91 15.75 14.20
C LEU A 63 -17.96 15.05 15.56
N VAL A 64 -18.54 13.85 15.60
CA VAL A 64 -18.60 13.01 16.80
C VAL A 64 -17.89 11.69 16.53
N GLY A 65 -16.94 11.33 17.39
CA GLY A 65 -16.20 10.07 17.37
C GLY A 65 -16.19 9.40 18.75
N GLN A 66 -15.80 8.13 18.79
CA GLN A 66 -15.71 7.36 20.03
C GLN A 66 -14.45 7.70 20.85
N VAL A 67 -14.55 7.42 22.15
CA VAL A 67 -13.45 7.47 23.11
C VAL A 67 -13.30 6.07 23.68
N ASN A 68 -12.11 5.48 23.53
CA ASN A 68 -11.78 4.19 24.12
C ASN A 68 -10.38 4.24 24.78
N ASP A 69 -10.04 3.19 25.55
CA ASP A 69 -8.77 3.11 26.29
C ASP A 69 -7.51 3.09 25.41
N ALA A 70 -7.64 2.81 24.11
CA ALA A 70 -6.54 2.72 23.15
C ALA A 70 -6.31 4.04 22.38
N GLY A 71 -7.17 5.04 22.57
CA GLY A 71 -7.24 6.27 21.79
C GLY A 71 -7.76 6.04 20.36
N GLU A 72 -8.62 6.94 19.89
CA GLU A 72 -9.27 6.84 18.57
C GLU A 72 -9.28 8.20 17.89
N TRP A 73 -9.28 8.18 16.56
CA TRP A 73 -9.49 9.38 15.75
C TRP A 73 -10.64 9.18 14.78
N ALA A 74 -11.37 10.26 14.51
CA ALA A 74 -12.45 10.32 13.53
C ALA A 74 -12.19 11.40 12.48
N SER A 75 -12.69 11.19 11.27
CA SER A 75 -12.51 12.14 10.17
C SER A 75 -13.68 12.19 9.21
N VAL A 76 -13.90 13.36 8.62
CA VAL A 76 -14.76 13.57 7.46
C VAL A 76 -13.92 13.99 6.24
N SER A 77 -14.22 13.42 5.08
CA SER A 77 -13.76 13.90 3.77
C SER A 77 -14.84 14.76 3.14
N LEU A 78 -14.48 15.98 2.72
CA LEU A 78 -15.44 16.92 2.15
C LEU A 78 -15.76 16.68 0.66
N ARG A 79 -15.21 15.63 0.03
CA ARG A 79 -15.44 15.30 -1.39
C ARG A 79 -15.79 13.82 -1.65
N GLY A 80 -15.83 12.98 -0.63
CA GLY A 80 -16.14 11.54 -0.75
C GLY A 80 -14.90 10.67 -0.58
N PRO A 81 -13.98 10.57 -1.57
CA PRO A 81 -12.75 9.80 -1.41
C PRO A 81 -11.78 10.49 -0.45
N MET A 82 -10.81 9.74 0.09
CA MET A 82 -9.73 10.29 0.92
C MET A 82 -8.75 11.15 0.12
N ALA A 83 -8.29 10.62 -1.02
CA ALA A 83 -7.34 11.32 -1.87
C ALA A 83 -7.98 12.50 -2.60
N ASN A 84 -7.24 13.62 -2.70
CA ASN A 84 -7.64 14.88 -3.36
C ASN A 84 -8.86 15.56 -2.73
N SER A 85 -9.00 15.39 -1.42
CA SER A 85 -10.10 15.95 -0.63
C SER A 85 -9.55 16.74 0.54
N LEU A 86 -10.25 17.82 0.93
CA LEU A 86 -10.02 18.45 2.21
C LEU A 86 -10.62 17.54 3.29
N LEU A 87 -9.75 17.06 4.19
CA LEU A 87 -10.12 16.21 5.30
C LEU A 87 -10.14 17.04 6.57
N PHE A 88 -11.13 16.80 7.43
CA PHE A 88 -11.12 17.32 8.80
C PHE A 88 -11.04 16.13 9.76
N VAL A 89 -10.04 16.12 10.63
CA VAL A 89 -9.73 15.04 11.56
C VAL A 89 -9.82 15.57 12.99
N ALA A 90 -10.34 14.77 13.90
CA ALA A 90 -10.36 15.07 15.33
C ALA A 90 -10.13 13.82 16.19
N TRP A 91 -9.56 14.01 17.38
CA TRP A 91 -9.43 13.00 18.43
C TRP A 91 -9.36 13.65 19.82
N ALA A 92 -9.65 12.88 20.86
CA ALA A 92 -9.51 13.30 22.24
C ALA A 92 -8.06 13.13 22.73
N ASP A 93 -7.57 14.13 23.48
CA ASP A 93 -6.31 14.12 24.24
C ASP A 93 -6.62 14.54 25.68
N GLY A 94 -6.96 13.56 26.53
CA GLY A 94 -7.56 13.82 27.83
C GLY A 94 -8.95 14.45 27.70
N GLU A 95 -9.15 15.63 28.28
CA GLU A 95 -10.39 16.42 28.16
C GLU A 95 -10.37 17.38 26.95
N ASP A 96 -9.23 17.51 26.28
CA ASP A 96 -9.06 18.37 25.09
C ASP A 96 -9.37 17.60 23.80
N ILE A 97 -9.68 18.34 22.73
CA ILE A 97 -9.89 17.78 21.39
C ILE A 97 -8.87 18.40 20.44
N LYS A 98 -8.00 17.55 19.89
CA LYS A 98 -7.11 17.97 18.81
C LYS A 98 -7.84 17.87 17.49
N THR A 99 -7.69 18.89 16.66
CA THR A 99 -8.26 18.92 15.31
C THR A 99 -7.21 19.33 14.29
N SER A 100 -7.39 18.86 13.06
CA SER A 100 -6.46 19.16 11.99
C SER A 100 -7.13 19.05 10.63
N PHE A 101 -6.90 20.04 9.77
CA PHE A 101 -7.18 19.89 8.35
C PHE A 101 -6.04 19.13 7.70
N ARG A 102 -6.40 18.12 6.89
CA ARG A 102 -5.43 17.28 6.19
C ARG A 102 -5.74 17.22 4.70
N THR A 103 -4.72 16.94 3.90
CA THR A 103 -4.89 16.59 2.48
C THR A 103 -3.84 15.58 2.06
N VAL A 104 -4.15 14.82 1.02
CA VAL A 104 -3.24 13.84 0.45
C VAL A 104 -3.62 13.55 -0.99
N GLY A 105 -2.61 13.25 -1.81
CA GLY A 105 -2.83 12.92 -3.21
C GLY A 105 -3.10 11.46 -3.53
N SER A 106 -2.77 10.58 -2.59
CA SER A 106 -2.81 9.12 -2.70
C SER A 106 -3.43 8.51 -1.44
N TYR A 107 -3.48 7.19 -1.34
CA TYR A 107 -3.89 6.48 -0.12
C TYR A 107 -2.69 6.27 0.83
N SER A 108 -2.06 7.38 1.20
CA SER A 108 -1.00 7.45 2.22
C SER A 108 -1.46 8.22 3.45
N ASN A 109 -0.63 8.27 4.50
CA ASN A 109 -0.91 9.10 5.67
C ASN A 109 -1.05 10.59 5.25
N PRO A 110 -2.17 11.26 5.56
CA PRO A 110 -2.41 12.61 5.06
C PRO A 110 -1.68 13.67 5.91
N GLY A 111 -0.96 14.55 5.22
CA GLY A 111 -0.22 15.65 5.84
C GLY A 111 -1.14 16.83 6.22
N PRO A 112 -0.66 17.76 7.08
CA PRO A 112 -1.38 19.00 7.38
C PRO A 112 -1.73 19.78 6.10
N TYR A 113 -2.96 20.29 6.02
CA TYR A 113 -3.37 21.20 4.97
C TYR A 113 -2.77 22.58 5.24
N THR A 114 -1.89 23.05 4.35
CA THR A 114 -1.04 24.22 4.61
C THR A 114 -1.65 25.55 4.16
N ALA A 115 -2.81 25.55 3.51
CA ALA A 115 -3.43 26.79 3.08
C ALA A 115 -4.11 27.49 4.27
N THR A 116 -3.71 28.74 4.52
CA THR A 116 -4.14 29.53 5.69
C THR A 116 -5.57 30.07 5.59
N GLU A 117 -6.21 29.90 4.44
CA GLU A 117 -7.60 30.33 4.19
C GLU A 117 -8.66 29.45 4.87
N VAL A 118 -8.27 28.28 5.37
CA VAL A 118 -9.17 27.32 6.01
C VAL A 118 -8.95 27.32 7.52
N THR A 119 -10.01 27.55 8.29
CA THR A 119 -9.97 27.51 9.76
C THR A 119 -11.15 26.75 10.34
N ALA A 120 -10.94 26.13 11.51
CA ALA A 120 -11.98 25.52 12.31
C ALA A 120 -12.04 26.26 13.64
N LEU A 121 -13.14 26.97 13.88
CA LEU A 121 -13.38 27.70 15.12
C LEU A 121 -14.42 26.92 15.95
N PRO A 122 -14.08 26.47 17.18
CA PRO A 122 -15.01 25.68 17.96
C PRO A 122 -16.22 26.50 18.43
N ILE A 123 -17.36 25.84 18.51
CA ILE A 123 -18.55 26.27 19.21
C ILE A 123 -18.56 25.51 20.53
N ALA A 124 -18.33 26.25 21.63
CA ALA A 124 -18.02 25.68 22.95
C ALA A 124 -19.10 24.70 23.44
N ASP A 125 -20.37 25.09 23.37
CA ASP A 125 -21.48 24.27 23.90
C ASP A 125 -21.67 22.95 23.13
N GLY A 126 -21.13 22.83 21.92
CA GLY A 126 -21.15 21.60 21.12
C GLY A 126 -19.86 20.80 21.16
N THR A 127 -18.86 21.25 21.94
CA THR A 127 -17.51 20.69 21.97
C THR A 127 -17.18 20.10 23.34
N PHE A 128 -17.01 18.78 23.44
CA PHE A 128 -16.77 18.10 24.71
C PHE A 128 -16.17 16.70 24.53
N VAL A 129 -15.50 16.19 25.57
CA VAL A 129 -15.10 14.78 25.70
C VAL A 129 -15.84 14.15 26.88
N ASN A 130 -16.37 12.94 26.71
CA ASN A 130 -16.92 12.14 27.81
C ASN A 130 -16.39 10.69 27.76
N ALA A 131 -16.87 9.85 28.67
CA ALA A 131 -16.40 8.46 28.81
C ALA A 131 -16.65 7.54 27.60
N THR A 132 -17.44 7.99 26.61
CA THR A 132 -17.84 7.17 25.46
C THR A 132 -17.53 7.83 24.12
N HIS A 133 -17.58 9.16 24.04
CA HIS A 133 -17.45 9.90 22.79
C HIS A 133 -16.87 11.29 23.04
N PHE A 134 -16.28 11.86 21.99
CA PHE A 134 -16.00 13.28 21.87
C PHE A 134 -16.90 13.90 20.80
N SER A 135 -17.26 15.16 20.98
CA SER A 135 -17.96 15.99 19.99
C SER A 135 -17.14 17.23 19.74
N TYR A 136 -16.97 17.60 18.47
CA TYR A 136 -16.37 18.86 18.05
C TYR A 136 -17.32 19.57 17.10
N THR A 137 -18.03 20.58 17.61
CA THR A 137 -18.87 21.46 16.79
C THR A 137 -18.07 22.71 16.45
N PHE A 138 -18.03 23.09 15.17
CA PHE A 138 -17.16 24.16 14.70
C PHE A 138 -17.69 24.91 13.50
N LEU A 139 -17.35 26.18 13.40
CA LEU A 139 -17.43 26.95 12.17
C LEU A 139 -16.19 26.67 11.33
N CYS A 140 -16.40 26.13 10.13
CA CYS A 140 -15.37 25.91 9.11
C CYS A 140 -15.37 27.11 8.16
N GLN A 141 -14.42 28.04 8.33
CA GLN A 141 -14.31 29.22 7.46
C GLN A 141 -13.42 28.89 6.26
N GLY A 142 -13.82 29.32 5.06
CA GLY A 142 -13.05 29.11 3.83
C GLY A 142 -13.02 27.67 3.32
N CYS A 143 -13.80 26.76 3.91
CA CYS A 143 -13.70 25.33 3.65
C CYS A 143 -14.42 24.84 2.39
N VAL A 144 -15.33 25.61 1.80
CA VAL A 144 -16.02 25.25 0.55
C VAL A 144 -15.15 25.62 -0.66
N LEU A 145 -14.31 24.68 -1.06
CA LEU A 145 -13.30 24.84 -2.12
C LEU A 145 -13.64 23.98 -3.34
N ALA A 146 -13.59 24.55 -4.54
CA ALA A 146 -14.02 23.87 -5.78
C ALA A 146 -13.23 22.59 -6.09
N ASP A 147 -11.93 22.58 -5.79
CA ASP A 147 -11.02 21.49 -6.21
C ASP A 147 -10.82 20.40 -5.15
N VAL A 148 -11.27 20.60 -3.92
CA VAL A 148 -11.03 19.65 -2.81
C VAL A 148 -12.28 19.38 -1.97
N THR A 149 -13.42 19.98 -2.33
CA THR A 149 -14.72 19.66 -1.73
C THR A 149 -15.77 19.39 -2.80
N SER A 150 -16.86 18.72 -2.40
CA SER A 150 -18.03 18.47 -3.25
C SER A 150 -19.20 19.41 -2.94
N LEU A 151 -19.03 20.34 -2.00
CA LEU A 151 -20.11 21.15 -1.42
C LEU A 151 -20.71 22.19 -2.40
N THR A 152 -20.10 22.38 -3.58
CA THR A 152 -20.66 23.18 -4.67
C THR A 152 -21.54 22.37 -5.63
N SER A 153 -21.58 21.04 -5.49
CA SER A 153 -22.40 20.13 -6.29
C SER A 153 -23.87 20.15 -5.87
N THR A 154 -24.77 19.84 -6.80
CA THR A 154 -26.21 19.65 -6.51
C THR A 154 -26.50 18.36 -5.75
N ALA A 155 -25.57 17.40 -5.75
CA ALA A 155 -25.65 16.16 -4.98
C ALA A 155 -24.27 15.81 -4.40
N PRO A 156 -23.83 16.52 -3.34
CA PRO A 156 -22.52 16.28 -2.73
C PRO A 156 -22.43 14.89 -2.12
N VAL A 157 -21.23 14.32 -2.18
CA VAL A 157 -20.87 13.07 -1.53
C VAL A 157 -19.74 13.37 -0.56
N LEU A 158 -19.92 13.00 0.70
CA LEU A 158 -18.92 13.13 1.75
C LEU A 158 -18.39 11.76 2.15
N GLY A 159 -17.19 11.72 2.70
CA GLY A 159 -16.58 10.50 3.24
C GLY A 159 -16.46 10.56 4.76
N TRP A 160 -16.36 9.41 5.40
CA TRP A 160 -16.05 9.30 6.83
C TRP A 160 -15.03 8.20 7.08
N ALA A 161 -14.25 8.33 8.16
CA ALA A 161 -13.27 7.35 8.59
C ALA A 161 -13.06 7.40 10.12
N VAL A 162 -12.85 6.23 10.73
CA VAL A 162 -12.56 6.06 12.16
C VAL A 162 -11.46 5.02 12.33
N SER A 163 -10.53 5.28 13.24
CA SER A 163 -9.54 4.32 13.70
C SER A 163 -9.78 3.91 15.15
N ALA A 164 -9.63 2.62 15.45
CA ALA A 164 -9.62 2.06 16.80
C ALA A 164 -8.21 2.09 17.43
N THR A 165 -7.27 2.81 16.81
CA THR A 165 -5.87 2.91 17.22
C THR A 165 -5.50 4.38 17.34
N ALA A 166 -4.86 4.76 18.44
CA ALA A 166 -4.42 6.13 18.64
C ALA A 166 -3.52 6.62 17.49
N VAL A 167 -3.46 7.94 17.35
CA VAL A 167 -2.39 8.59 16.61
C VAL A 167 -1.06 8.41 17.36
N ASP A 168 0.07 8.44 16.64
CA ASP A 168 1.40 8.18 17.22
C ASP A 168 1.73 9.11 18.41
N THR A 169 1.37 10.39 18.32
CA THR A 169 1.57 11.41 19.36
C THR A 169 0.26 12.18 19.61
N PRO A 170 -0.61 11.75 20.55
CA PRO A 170 -1.93 12.34 20.77
C PRO A 170 -1.96 13.84 21.07
N SER A 171 -0.91 14.39 21.68
CA SER A 171 -0.82 15.81 21.99
C SER A 171 -0.45 16.71 20.80
N ASP A 172 0.00 16.13 19.68
CA ASP A 172 0.39 16.86 18.47
C ASP A 172 -0.70 16.76 17.40
N ALA A 173 -1.37 17.88 17.10
CA ALA A 173 -2.39 17.98 16.05
C ALA A 173 -1.86 17.60 14.64
N ASN A 174 -0.55 17.53 14.44
CA ASN A 174 0.08 17.11 13.20
C ASN A 174 0.55 15.65 13.21
N SER A 175 0.30 14.90 14.29
CA SER A 175 0.64 13.49 14.41
C SER A 175 0.21 12.66 13.20
N ALA A 176 1.01 11.65 12.88
CA ALA A 176 0.65 10.65 11.88
C ALA A 176 -0.60 9.89 12.33
N LEU A 177 -1.51 9.67 11.38
CA LEU A 177 -2.75 8.95 11.64
C LEU A 177 -2.53 7.45 11.46
N SER A 178 -2.91 6.64 12.46
CA SER A 178 -3.02 5.19 12.28
C SER A 178 -4.03 4.85 11.19
N PHE A 179 -3.99 3.66 10.57
CA PHE A 179 -4.97 3.31 9.54
C PHE A 179 -6.40 3.23 10.12
N HIS A 180 -7.40 3.78 9.42
CA HIS A 180 -8.81 3.82 9.83
C HIS A 180 -9.53 2.46 9.71
N GLY A 181 -9.01 1.45 10.40
CA GLY A 181 -9.52 0.07 10.34
C GLY A 181 -10.84 -0.17 11.07
N ALA A 182 -11.32 0.78 11.89
CA ALA A 182 -12.57 0.62 12.65
C ALA A 182 -13.81 0.82 11.78
N GLY A 183 -13.72 1.72 10.80
CA GLY A 183 -14.80 1.94 9.84
C GLY A 183 -14.51 3.11 8.92
N TYR A 184 -15.01 3.04 7.69
CA TYR A 184 -14.99 4.14 6.75
C TYR A 184 -16.03 3.92 5.67
N GLY A 185 -16.42 4.99 4.98
CA GLY A 185 -17.42 4.92 3.92
C GLY A 185 -17.71 6.27 3.30
N GLN A 186 -18.72 6.32 2.45
CA GLN A 186 -19.22 7.55 1.83
C GLN A 186 -20.73 7.65 2.00
N PHE A 187 -21.25 8.87 2.08
CA PHE A 187 -22.68 9.14 2.23
C PHE A 187 -23.10 10.35 1.39
N GLY A 188 -24.36 10.37 0.98
CA GLY A 188 -24.95 11.50 0.28
C GLY A 188 -25.37 12.60 1.23
N LEU A 189 -25.04 13.85 0.90
CA LEU A 189 -25.52 15.02 1.64
C LEU A 189 -26.81 15.55 1.00
N ASP A 190 -27.88 15.67 1.79
CA ASP A 190 -29.01 16.54 1.44
C ASP A 190 -28.60 18.01 1.60
N ILE A 191 -27.96 18.55 0.57
CA ILE A 191 -27.43 19.92 0.61
C ILE A 191 -28.54 20.96 0.73
N ALA A 192 -29.73 20.68 0.22
CA ALA A 192 -30.86 21.60 0.32
C ALA A 192 -31.36 21.66 1.76
N GLY A 193 -31.52 20.51 2.42
CA GLY A 193 -31.91 20.41 3.82
C GLY A 193 -30.87 20.94 4.80
N ALA A 194 -29.62 21.13 4.38
CA ALA A 194 -28.54 21.67 5.22
C ALA A 194 -28.53 23.20 5.28
N ARG A 195 -29.26 23.89 4.40
CA ARG A 195 -29.28 25.36 4.34
C ARG A 195 -30.19 25.94 5.41
N SER A 196 -29.75 27.01 6.07
CA SER A 196 -30.52 27.66 7.13
C SER A 196 -30.34 29.18 7.13
N ALA A 197 -31.44 29.91 7.36
CA ALA A 197 -31.43 31.35 7.58
C ALA A 197 -30.72 31.72 8.91
N SER A 198 -30.74 30.83 9.90
CA SER A 198 -30.06 31.04 11.20
C SER A 198 -28.55 30.77 11.15
N PHE A 199 -27.98 30.43 9.99
CA PHE A 199 -26.57 30.12 9.86
C PHE A 199 -25.66 31.22 10.43
N ALA A 200 -25.94 32.49 10.13
CA ALA A 200 -25.13 33.61 10.62
C ALA A 200 -25.18 33.76 12.15
N GLU A 201 -26.33 33.49 12.77
CA GLU A 201 -26.50 33.52 14.22
C GLU A 201 -25.70 32.39 14.87
N TRP A 202 -25.76 31.18 14.30
CA TRP A 202 -25.00 30.03 14.79
C TRP A 202 -23.50 30.19 14.58
N ALA A 203 -23.07 30.75 13.46
CA ALA A 203 -21.66 31.00 13.16
C ALA A 203 -21.04 32.00 14.16
N ALA A 204 -21.83 32.97 14.65
CA ALA A 204 -21.39 33.92 15.67
C ALA A 204 -21.12 33.28 17.05
N LEU A 205 -21.57 32.04 17.29
CA LEU A 205 -21.24 31.28 18.49
C LEU A 205 -19.80 30.74 18.47
N ALA A 206 -19.17 30.68 17.30
CA ALA A 206 -17.82 30.18 17.15
C ALA A 206 -16.80 31.22 17.62
N SER A 207 -15.86 30.80 18.45
CA SER A 207 -14.78 31.66 18.92
C SER A 207 -13.47 30.89 18.97
N ALA A 208 -12.36 31.59 18.77
CA ALA A 208 -11.06 30.99 19.02
C ALA A 208 -10.98 30.58 20.51
N PRO A 209 -10.40 29.42 20.85
CA PRO A 209 -10.18 29.05 22.24
C PRO A 209 -9.45 30.17 22.96
N ALA A 210 -9.90 30.54 24.16
CA ALA A 210 -9.13 31.44 25.02
C ALA A 210 -7.73 30.82 25.24
N PRO A 211 -6.63 31.60 25.17
CA PRO A 211 -5.31 31.07 25.50
C PRO A 211 -5.35 30.50 26.92
N ILE A 212 -5.15 29.19 27.05
CA ILE A 212 -5.08 28.54 28.36
C ILE A 212 -3.79 29.05 29.04
N PRO A 213 -3.86 29.68 30.23
CA PRO A 213 -2.66 29.97 31.00
C PRO A 213 -1.96 28.65 31.34
N PRO A 214 -0.63 28.56 31.29
CA PRO A 214 0.07 27.31 31.58
C PRO A 214 -0.34 26.79 32.95
N VAL A 215 -0.99 25.63 32.98
CA VAL A 215 -1.35 24.93 34.22
C VAL A 215 -0.04 24.47 34.86
N THR A 216 0.34 25.11 35.96
CA THR A 216 1.39 24.63 36.85
C THR A 216 0.84 23.52 37.73
N THR A 217 0.71 22.32 37.18
CA THR A 217 0.68 21.10 37.99
C THR A 217 2.09 20.87 38.54
N PRO A 218 2.28 20.50 39.82
CA PRO A 218 3.54 19.95 40.28
C PRO A 218 3.69 18.53 39.70
N GLY A 219 4.00 18.48 38.40
CA GLY A 219 4.44 17.28 37.72
C GLY A 219 5.84 16.96 38.19
N THR A 220 6.05 15.71 38.60
CA THR A 220 7.37 15.09 38.61
C THR A 220 8.09 15.45 37.32
N ASN A 221 9.25 16.10 37.44
CA ASN A 221 10.15 16.45 36.34
C ASN A 221 10.35 15.25 35.41
N THR A 222 9.49 15.16 34.40
CA THR A 222 9.79 14.53 33.13
C THR A 222 9.96 15.72 32.20
N THR A 223 11.21 15.94 31.85
CA THR A 223 11.68 16.93 30.90
C THR A 223 10.76 16.98 29.68
N LEU A 224 10.29 18.18 29.33
CA LEU A 224 9.92 18.54 27.96
C LEU A 224 10.99 17.94 27.01
N PRO A 225 10.63 17.24 25.92
CA PRO A 225 11.62 16.95 24.88
C PRO A 225 11.89 18.26 24.13
N GLY A 226 12.71 19.13 24.73
CA GLY A 226 13.44 20.13 23.99
C GLY A 226 14.43 19.44 23.08
N ASN A 227 14.62 19.97 21.86
CA ASN A 227 15.76 19.69 20.96
C ASN A 227 16.43 18.33 21.21
N GLY A 228 15.71 17.25 20.93
CA GLY A 228 16.13 15.90 21.31
C GLY A 228 17.43 15.52 20.62
N THR A 229 18.56 15.65 21.31
CA THR A 229 19.79 14.96 20.92
C THR A 229 19.51 13.47 21.11
N PHE A 230 19.41 12.73 20.00
CA PHE A 230 19.36 11.28 20.06
C PHE A 230 20.59 10.78 20.84
N PRO A 231 20.43 9.92 21.86
CA PRO A 231 21.56 9.31 22.54
C PRO A 231 22.46 8.61 21.52
N GLU A 232 23.77 8.63 21.77
CA GLU A 232 24.73 7.91 20.94
C GLU A 232 24.29 6.44 20.76
N PRO A 233 24.25 5.93 19.52
CA PRO A 233 23.84 4.55 19.27
C PRO A 233 24.78 3.56 19.96
N THR A 234 24.19 2.54 20.59
CA THR A 234 24.97 1.39 21.08
C THR A 234 25.48 0.54 19.91
N ILE A 235 26.54 -0.24 20.11
CA ILE A 235 27.04 -1.18 19.09
C ILE A 235 26.63 -2.60 19.48
N SER A 236 26.06 -3.35 18.54
CA SER A 236 25.74 -4.76 18.72
C SER A 236 27.00 -5.60 18.87
N ASN A 237 26.98 -6.58 19.78
CA ASN A 237 28.07 -7.56 19.94
C ASN A 237 28.07 -8.63 18.83
N SER A 238 27.03 -8.69 17.99
CA SER A 238 26.91 -9.65 16.90
C SER A 238 27.23 -9.00 15.56
N THR A 239 27.91 -9.74 14.69
CA THR A 239 28.23 -9.33 13.31
C THR A 239 27.85 -10.42 12.33
N TYR A 240 27.54 -10.02 11.09
CA TYR A 240 27.00 -10.91 10.05
C TYR A 240 27.79 -10.76 8.75
N ASP A 241 27.83 -11.82 7.95
CA ASP A 241 28.37 -11.75 6.58
C ASP A 241 27.42 -10.94 5.69
N ILE A 242 26.11 -11.13 5.88
CA ILE A 242 25.05 -10.42 5.16
C ILE A 242 24.03 -9.86 6.15
N ILE A 243 23.63 -8.60 5.95
CA ILE A 243 22.42 -8.04 6.57
C ILE A 243 21.41 -7.73 5.47
N VAL A 244 20.23 -8.34 5.53
CA VAL A 244 19.09 -8.07 4.65
C VAL A 244 18.06 -7.22 5.41
N VAL A 245 17.68 -6.09 4.83
CA VAL A 245 16.78 -5.10 5.43
C VAL A 245 15.42 -5.14 4.76
N GLY A 246 14.42 -5.66 5.46
CA GLY A 246 13.03 -5.81 5.00
C GLY A 246 12.68 -7.27 4.78
N GLY A 247 11.71 -7.79 5.56
CA GLY A 247 11.14 -9.13 5.46
C GLY A 247 9.99 -9.22 4.44
N GLY A 248 10.05 -8.46 3.35
CA GLY A 248 9.12 -8.56 2.24
C GLY A 248 9.37 -9.81 1.36
N PRO A 249 8.65 -9.97 0.25
CA PRO A 249 8.82 -11.13 -0.61
C PRO A 249 10.26 -11.28 -1.14
N ALA A 250 10.87 -10.19 -1.60
CA ALA A 250 12.24 -10.20 -2.11
C ALA A 250 13.28 -10.44 -1.00
N GLY A 251 13.11 -9.80 0.16
CA GLY A 251 14.04 -9.93 1.27
C GLY A 251 14.08 -11.33 1.88
N ILE A 252 12.92 -11.97 2.04
CA ILE A 252 12.83 -13.37 2.52
C ILE A 252 13.57 -14.31 1.55
N ILE A 253 13.27 -14.22 0.25
CA ILE A 253 13.89 -15.09 -0.75
C ILE A 253 15.41 -14.88 -0.78
N THR A 254 15.85 -13.62 -0.80
CA THR A 254 17.28 -13.28 -0.85
C THR A 254 18.00 -13.78 0.39
N ALA A 255 17.42 -13.61 1.57
CA ALA A 255 18.03 -14.04 2.83
C ALA A 255 18.13 -15.57 2.91
N GLU A 256 17.10 -16.32 2.50
CA GLU A 256 17.16 -17.79 2.41
C GLU A 256 18.27 -18.24 1.48
N ARG A 257 18.27 -17.78 0.23
CA ARG A 257 19.23 -18.24 -0.79
C ARG A 257 20.68 -17.96 -0.38
N LEU A 258 20.94 -16.83 0.28
CA LEU A 258 22.26 -16.50 0.80
C LEU A 258 22.61 -17.35 2.02
N ALA A 259 21.66 -17.65 2.91
CA ALA A 259 21.90 -18.53 4.05
C ALA A 259 22.18 -19.98 3.61
N GLU A 260 21.47 -20.48 2.58
CA GLU A 260 21.70 -21.80 1.97
C GLU A 260 23.14 -21.94 1.39
N SER A 261 23.80 -20.83 1.05
CA SER A 261 25.20 -20.83 0.61
C SER A 261 26.22 -20.94 1.76
N GLY A 262 25.76 -20.93 3.02
CA GLY A 262 26.59 -21.05 4.22
C GLY A 262 27.05 -19.71 4.84
N LEU A 263 26.60 -18.58 4.28
CA LEU A 263 26.90 -17.24 4.84
C LEU A 263 26.09 -16.98 6.11
N GLY A 264 26.68 -16.25 7.08
CA GLY A 264 25.95 -15.77 8.25
C GLY A 264 25.02 -14.61 7.89
N VAL A 265 23.71 -14.85 7.88
CA VAL A 265 22.69 -13.90 7.41
C VAL A 265 21.82 -13.40 8.56
N LEU A 266 21.67 -12.08 8.67
CA LEU A 266 20.62 -11.43 9.47
C LEU A 266 19.53 -10.87 8.56
N LEU A 267 18.28 -11.28 8.77
CA LEU A 267 17.10 -10.64 8.18
C LEU A 267 16.42 -9.75 9.22
N ILE A 268 16.29 -8.46 8.92
CA ILE A 268 15.65 -7.47 9.78
C ILE A 268 14.29 -7.08 9.19
N GLU A 269 13.22 -7.14 9.98
CA GLU A 269 11.89 -6.67 9.59
C GLU A 269 11.34 -5.70 10.62
N ARG A 270 10.75 -4.60 10.14
CA ARG A 270 10.16 -3.57 11.00
C ARG A 270 8.87 -4.01 11.67
N GLY A 271 8.11 -4.87 11.01
CA GLY A 271 6.81 -5.36 11.46
C GLY A 271 6.87 -6.62 12.33
N PRO A 272 5.72 -7.02 12.88
CA PRO A 272 5.58 -8.25 13.64
C PRO A 272 5.48 -9.48 12.73
N ALA A 273 5.49 -10.66 13.33
CA ALA A 273 5.18 -11.91 12.64
C ALA A 273 3.74 -11.91 12.09
N ASN A 274 3.54 -12.47 10.91
CA ASN A 274 2.22 -12.61 10.29
C ASN A 274 1.49 -13.91 10.69
N ILE A 275 2.21 -15.01 10.95
CA ILE A 275 1.62 -16.35 11.14
C ILE A 275 2.10 -17.02 12.42
N ILE A 276 1.29 -17.95 12.97
CA ILE A 276 1.57 -18.64 14.24
C ILE A 276 2.94 -19.35 14.22
N PRO A 277 3.35 -20.10 13.17
CA PRO A 277 4.67 -20.74 13.14
C PRO A 277 5.86 -19.78 13.21
N LEU A 278 5.65 -18.49 12.91
CA LEU A 278 6.68 -17.45 12.98
C LEU A 278 6.56 -16.58 14.23
N GLY A 279 5.70 -16.97 15.18
CA GLY A 279 5.53 -16.28 16.47
C GLY A 279 4.42 -15.23 16.51
N ALA A 280 3.49 -15.22 15.55
CA ALA A 280 2.29 -14.38 15.68
C ALA A 280 1.43 -14.88 16.86
N ASN A 281 0.82 -13.95 17.61
CA ASN A 281 0.09 -14.23 18.85
C ASN A 281 -1.42 -13.92 18.74
N ARG A 282 -1.94 -13.75 17.53
CA ARG A 282 -3.34 -13.42 17.24
C ARG A 282 -3.97 -14.49 16.34
N PRO A 283 -4.32 -15.67 16.89
CA PRO A 283 -4.99 -16.69 16.12
C PRO A 283 -6.42 -16.27 15.78
N LEU A 284 -7.02 -16.98 14.83
CA LEU A 284 -8.43 -16.85 14.50
C LEU A 284 -9.29 -17.44 15.64
N PRO A 285 -10.45 -16.85 15.98
CA PRO A 285 -11.33 -17.35 17.04
C PRO A 285 -11.83 -18.78 16.84
N TRP A 286 -11.83 -19.25 15.59
CA TRP A 286 -12.27 -20.60 15.19
C TRP A 286 -11.12 -21.52 14.76
N ASN A 287 -9.86 -21.05 14.83
CA ASN A 287 -8.66 -21.86 14.55
C ASN A 287 -7.42 -21.30 15.25
N GLU A 288 -6.91 -22.02 16.26
CA GLU A 288 -5.76 -21.62 17.07
C GLU A 288 -4.41 -21.68 16.34
N SER A 289 -4.33 -22.37 15.20
CA SER A 289 -3.10 -22.56 14.43
C SER A 289 -2.95 -21.61 13.26
N LEU A 290 -3.98 -20.82 12.94
CA LEU A 290 -4.03 -19.91 11.79
C LEU A 290 -4.33 -18.48 12.23
N THR A 291 -3.78 -17.51 11.49
CA THR A 291 -4.09 -16.09 11.61
C THR A 291 -4.94 -15.62 10.43
N THR A 292 -5.42 -14.37 10.47
CA THR A 292 -6.12 -13.76 9.33
C THR A 292 -5.29 -13.73 8.05
N TYR A 293 -3.96 -13.61 8.17
CA TYR A 293 -3.03 -13.60 7.04
C TYR A 293 -3.01 -14.93 6.27
N ASP A 294 -3.47 -16.02 6.89
CA ASP A 294 -3.43 -17.36 6.30
C ASP A 294 -4.57 -17.66 5.36
N ILE A 295 -5.69 -16.97 5.52
CA ILE A 295 -6.96 -17.35 4.91
C ILE A 295 -7.11 -16.65 3.56
N PRO A 296 -7.17 -17.39 2.43
CA PRO A 296 -7.29 -16.80 1.10
C PRO A 296 -8.48 -15.85 0.95
N ALA A 297 -9.64 -16.22 1.49
CA ALA A 297 -10.86 -15.40 1.46
C ALA A 297 -10.70 -14.03 2.12
N LEU A 298 -9.80 -13.87 3.08
CA LEU A 298 -9.57 -12.58 3.72
C LEU A 298 -8.70 -11.63 2.89
N GLY A 299 -8.13 -12.08 1.77
CA GLY A 299 -7.13 -11.35 1.00
C GLY A 299 -7.44 -9.88 0.73
N SER A 300 -8.57 -9.59 0.08
CA SER A 300 -8.96 -8.20 -0.23
C SER A 300 -9.54 -7.43 0.94
N ALA A 301 -9.82 -8.09 2.07
CA ALA A 301 -10.30 -7.47 3.30
C ALA A 301 -9.15 -7.14 4.27
N MET A 302 -7.97 -7.74 4.08
CA MET A 302 -6.85 -7.72 5.03
C MET A 302 -6.52 -6.33 5.55
N THR A 303 -6.39 -5.33 4.69
CA THR A 303 -6.02 -3.96 5.09
C THR A 303 -7.02 -3.33 6.06
N GLY A 304 -8.29 -3.73 6.01
CA GLY A 304 -9.35 -3.29 6.92
C GLY A 304 -9.57 -4.17 8.14
N LEU A 305 -8.82 -5.27 8.32
CA LEU A 305 -9.01 -6.14 9.48
C LEU A 305 -8.26 -5.60 10.71
N PRO A 306 -8.86 -5.67 11.92
CA PRO A 306 -8.19 -5.28 13.15
C PRO A 306 -6.89 -6.04 13.34
N GLY A 307 -5.79 -5.33 13.62
CA GLY A 307 -4.48 -5.91 13.85
C GLY A 307 -3.61 -6.13 12.60
N THR A 308 -4.09 -5.74 11.43
CA THR A 308 -3.24 -5.68 10.25
C THR A 308 -2.22 -4.56 10.38
N SER A 309 -0.92 -4.89 10.27
CA SER A 309 0.15 -3.90 10.41
C SER A 309 0.47 -3.27 9.06
N MET A 310 0.22 -1.96 8.96
CA MET A 310 0.39 -1.15 7.75
C MET A 310 1.44 -0.08 7.98
N CYS A 311 2.06 0.37 6.90
CA CYS A 311 3.08 1.39 6.98
C CYS A 311 2.48 2.78 7.08
N SER A 312 2.88 3.54 8.10
CA SER A 312 2.43 4.91 8.34
C SER A 312 3.29 5.96 7.64
N ASP A 313 4.47 5.58 7.16
CA ASP A 313 5.53 6.49 6.69
C ASP A 313 5.85 6.36 5.19
N THR A 314 4.93 5.77 4.40
CA THR A 314 5.09 5.54 2.96
C THR A 314 4.11 6.36 2.11
N ALA A 315 4.54 6.72 0.90
CA ALA A 315 3.77 7.53 -0.06
C ALA A 315 2.48 6.88 -0.60
N SER A 316 2.25 5.61 -0.29
CA SER A 316 1.00 4.87 -0.51
C SER A 316 0.91 3.72 0.48
N THR A 317 -0.13 2.91 0.34
CA THR A 317 -0.38 1.71 1.14
C THR A 317 0.73 0.67 0.96
N ALA A 318 1.31 0.22 2.07
CA ALA A 318 2.31 -0.86 2.11
C ALA A 318 2.16 -1.69 3.40
N GLY A 319 2.47 -2.98 3.33
CA GLY A 319 2.43 -3.87 4.49
C GLY A 319 3.67 -3.73 5.38
N CYS A 320 3.47 -3.53 6.68
CA CYS A 320 4.50 -3.43 7.71
C CYS A 320 4.43 -4.62 8.66
N VAL A 321 4.52 -5.80 8.07
CA VAL A 321 4.41 -7.11 8.72
C VAL A 321 5.38 -8.04 8.02
N PHE A 322 5.84 -9.08 8.69
CA PHE A 322 6.66 -10.09 8.04
C PHE A 322 5.93 -10.73 6.82
N GLY A 323 6.66 -10.90 5.72
CA GLY A 323 6.13 -11.17 4.38
C GLY A 323 5.75 -9.90 3.59
N GLY A 324 5.77 -8.72 4.21
CA GLY A 324 5.43 -7.43 3.61
C GLY A 324 4.05 -7.43 2.96
N SER A 325 3.92 -6.75 1.82
CA SER A 325 2.65 -6.67 1.09
C SER A 325 2.15 -8.04 0.58
N SER A 326 2.99 -9.07 0.45
CA SER A 326 2.54 -10.41 0.05
C SER A 326 1.68 -11.09 1.12
N SER A 327 1.78 -10.66 2.38
CA SER A 327 0.94 -11.12 3.50
C SER A 327 -0.46 -10.47 3.50
N ILE A 328 -0.62 -9.28 2.91
CA ILE A 328 -1.86 -8.49 3.00
C ILE A 328 -2.57 -8.28 1.67
N ASN A 329 -1.96 -8.60 0.53
CA ASN A 329 -2.55 -8.35 -0.77
C ASN A 329 -3.71 -9.31 -1.10
N ALA A 330 -4.33 -9.12 -2.27
CA ALA A 330 -5.45 -9.92 -2.75
C ALA A 330 -5.09 -11.30 -3.34
N LEU A 331 -3.85 -11.77 -3.15
CA LEU A 331 -3.31 -13.05 -3.63
C LEU A 331 -3.16 -13.21 -5.15
N ASN A 332 -3.44 -12.20 -5.98
CA ASN A 332 -3.21 -12.33 -7.43
C ASN A 332 -1.75 -12.71 -7.72
N PHE A 333 -1.56 -13.80 -8.46
CA PHE A 333 -0.26 -14.37 -8.79
C PHE A 333 -0.17 -14.59 -10.29
N ILE A 334 0.12 -13.49 -10.99
CA ILE A 334 0.16 -13.49 -12.45
C ILE A 334 1.52 -13.98 -12.88
N HIS A 335 1.61 -15.04 -13.68
CA HIS A 335 2.88 -15.42 -14.28
C HIS A 335 3.26 -14.37 -15.33
N PRO A 336 4.41 -13.68 -15.19
CA PRO A 336 4.80 -12.67 -16.14
C PRO A 336 5.10 -13.33 -17.51
N PRO A 337 4.60 -12.77 -18.62
CA PRO A 337 5.03 -13.18 -19.95
C PRO A 337 6.52 -12.87 -20.15
N ASP A 338 7.21 -13.63 -21.01
CA ASP A 338 8.64 -13.50 -21.26
C ASP A 338 9.04 -12.07 -21.68
N ARG A 339 8.18 -11.44 -22.49
CA ARG A 339 8.38 -10.06 -22.98
C ARG A 339 8.50 -9.01 -21.88
N ASP A 340 7.96 -9.27 -20.67
CA ASP A 340 8.10 -8.34 -19.55
C ASP A 340 9.56 -8.20 -19.14
N PHE A 341 10.38 -9.26 -19.35
CA PHE A 341 11.81 -9.28 -19.07
C PHE A 341 12.66 -9.03 -20.31
N ASP A 342 12.20 -9.37 -21.52
CA ASP A 342 13.03 -9.25 -22.73
C ASP A 342 13.49 -7.81 -23.05
N THR A 343 12.77 -6.82 -22.53
CA THR A 343 13.11 -5.39 -22.63
C THR A 343 14.11 -4.93 -21.56
N TRP A 344 14.43 -5.78 -20.58
CA TRP A 344 15.36 -5.47 -19.49
C TRP A 344 16.82 -5.61 -19.96
N PRO A 345 17.78 -5.03 -19.22
CA PRO A 345 19.20 -5.17 -19.55
C PRO A 345 19.66 -6.62 -19.68
N ALA A 346 20.69 -6.85 -20.51
CA ALA A 346 21.29 -8.18 -20.67
C ALA A 346 21.69 -8.78 -19.32
N GLY A 347 21.42 -10.07 -19.12
CA GLY A 347 21.58 -10.74 -17.82
C GLY A 347 20.31 -10.73 -16.96
N TRP A 348 19.23 -10.08 -17.42
CA TRP A 348 17.92 -10.02 -16.80
C TRP A 348 16.77 -10.29 -17.77
N GLN A 349 17.07 -10.73 -19.00
CA GLN A 349 16.05 -11.09 -19.97
C GLN A 349 15.37 -12.41 -19.61
N SER A 350 14.27 -12.77 -20.26
CA SER A 350 13.49 -13.97 -19.92
C SER A 350 14.35 -15.24 -19.83
N ALA A 351 15.28 -15.40 -20.79
CA ALA A 351 16.23 -16.51 -20.82
C ALA A 351 17.22 -16.50 -19.64
N ASP A 352 17.61 -15.32 -19.15
CA ASP A 352 18.55 -15.18 -18.03
C ASP A 352 17.87 -15.52 -16.69
N VAL A 353 16.59 -15.16 -16.54
CA VAL A 353 15.82 -15.40 -15.31
C VAL A 353 15.05 -16.73 -15.31
N ALA A 354 15.11 -17.51 -16.38
CA ALA A 354 14.35 -18.75 -16.53
C ALA A 354 14.56 -19.74 -15.37
N ASP A 355 15.81 -19.92 -14.93
CA ASP A 355 16.13 -20.80 -13.79
C ASP A 355 15.55 -20.27 -12.47
N ALA A 356 15.55 -18.94 -12.29
CA ALA A 356 14.95 -18.28 -11.13
C ALA A 356 13.43 -18.45 -11.13
N THR A 357 12.80 -18.31 -12.29
CA THR A 357 11.37 -18.59 -12.50
C THR A 357 11.02 -20.03 -12.14
N ALA A 358 11.81 -21.00 -12.60
CA ALA A 358 11.60 -22.41 -12.28
C ALA A 358 11.70 -22.69 -10.77
N ARG A 359 12.72 -22.15 -10.08
CA ARG A 359 12.88 -22.28 -8.62
C ARG A 359 11.69 -21.68 -7.86
N LEU A 360 11.20 -20.51 -8.28
CA LEU A 360 10.03 -19.90 -7.66
C LEU A 360 8.80 -20.81 -7.79
N TYR A 361 8.53 -21.33 -8.99
CA TYR A 361 7.34 -22.13 -9.23
C TYR A 361 7.41 -23.53 -8.61
N GLU A 362 8.61 -24.06 -8.36
CA GLU A 362 8.79 -25.24 -7.51
C GLU A 362 8.32 -24.97 -6.06
N ARG A 363 8.62 -23.78 -5.51
CA ARG A 363 8.14 -23.37 -4.19
C ARG A 363 6.63 -23.11 -4.20
N ASN A 364 6.14 -22.38 -5.21
CA ASN A 364 4.74 -22.01 -5.39
C ASN A 364 4.44 -21.64 -6.85
N SER A 365 3.78 -22.53 -7.60
CA SER A 365 3.27 -22.24 -8.95
C SER A 365 2.03 -21.36 -8.94
N GLY A 366 1.38 -21.17 -7.80
CA GLY A 366 0.01 -20.67 -7.72
C GLY A 366 -1.01 -21.69 -8.24
N THR A 367 -2.28 -21.30 -8.22
CA THR A 367 -3.40 -22.14 -8.66
C THR A 367 -4.55 -21.31 -9.22
N THR A 368 -5.22 -21.85 -10.23
CA THR A 368 -6.52 -21.36 -10.73
C THR A 368 -7.70 -22.12 -10.11
N GLN A 369 -7.46 -23.20 -9.36
CA GLN A 369 -8.46 -24.08 -8.73
C GLN A 369 -8.00 -24.45 -7.31
N PRO A 370 -8.17 -23.56 -6.31
CA PRO A 370 -7.70 -23.83 -4.95
C PRO A 370 -8.59 -24.81 -4.18
N SER A 371 -9.88 -24.91 -4.49
CA SER A 371 -10.81 -25.84 -3.82
C SER A 371 -10.58 -27.27 -4.31
N ARG A 372 -10.33 -28.21 -3.39
CA ARG A 372 -9.98 -29.62 -3.70
C ARG A 372 -11.08 -30.40 -4.42
N ASP A 373 -12.33 -30.00 -4.25
CA ASP A 373 -13.49 -30.62 -4.92
C ASP A 373 -13.66 -30.20 -6.39
N GLY A 374 -12.82 -29.30 -6.90
CA GLY A 374 -12.91 -28.81 -8.28
C GLY A 374 -14.05 -27.83 -8.53
N ILE A 375 -14.71 -27.32 -7.49
CA ILE A 375 -15.83 -26.38 -7.62
C ILE A 375 -15.33 -24.93 -7.54
N TYR A 376 -15.84 -24.09 -8.44
CA TYR A 376 -15.73 -22.62 -8.34
C TYR A 376 -16.91 -22.07 -7.55
N TYR A 377 -16.66 -21.56 -6.35
CA TYR A 377 -17.73 -21.01 -5.50
C TYR A 377 -18.01 -19.54 -5.82
N ASN A 378 -19.29 -19.14 -5.67
CA ASN A 378 -19.76 -17.78 -5.93
C ASN A 378 -19.45 -17.31 -7.37
N ASP A 379 -19.72 -18.17 -8.35
CA ASP A 379 -19.17 -18.07 -9.71
C ASP A 379 -19.95 -17.18 -10.68
N ARG A 380 -21.06 -16.61 -10.25
CA ARG A 380 -21.98 -15.85 -11.13
C ARG A 380 -21.27 -14.73 -11.90
N ALA A 381 -20.39 -13.97 -11.25
CA ALA A 381 -19.68 -12.87 -11.91
C ALA A 381 -18.80 -13.36 -13.06
N PHE A 382 -18.15 -14.53 -12.92
CA PHE A 382 -17.42 -15.14 -14.02
C PHE A 382 -18.38 -15.53 -15.14
N GLN A 383 -19.47 -16.24 -14.84
CA GLN A 383 -20.43 -16.72 -15.84
C GLN A 383 -21.03 -15.59 -16.68
N VAL A 384 -21.43 -14.49 -16.03
CA VAL A 384 -22.00 -13.32 -16.72
C VAL A 384 -20.94 -12.63 -17.57
N VAL A 385 -19.81 -12.26 -17.00
CA VAL A 385 -18.82 -11.44 -17.71
C VAL A 385 -18.11 -12.22 -18.80
N SER A 386 -17.73 -13.48 -18.55
CA SER A 386 -17.07 -14.33 -19.55
C SER A 386 -17.93 -14.50 -20.81
N GLY A 387 -19.24 -14.72 -20.66
CA GLY A 387 -20.17 -14.81 -21.79
C GLY A 387 -20.18 -13.54 -22.65
N LEU A 388 -20.21 -12.36 -22.00
CA LEU A 388 -20.25 -11.07 -22.69
C LEU A 388 -18.95 -10.75 -23.41
N VAL A 389 -17.79 -10.98 -22.79
CA VAL A 389 -16.50 -10.70 -23.44
C VAL A 389 -16.19 -11.72 -24.54
N LYS A 390 -16.62 -12.97 -24.39
CA LYS A 390 -16.50 -14.01 -25.42
C LYS A 390 -17.29 -13.65 -26.69
N ALA A 391 -18.48 -13.08 -26.53
CA ALA A 391 -19.25 -12.53 -27.65
C ALA A 391 -18.55 -11.37 -28.38
N ARG A 392 -17.52 -10.76 -27.76
CA ARG A 392 -16.69 -9.70 -28.34
C ARG A 392 -15.30 -10.20 -28.78
N GLY A 393 -15.14 -11.51 -28.95
CA GLY A 393 -13.93 -12.11 -29.52
C GLY A 393 -12.85 -12.47 -28.51
N PHE A 394 -13.10 -12.36 -27.20
CA PHE A 394 -12.15 -12.84 -26.20
C PHE A 394 -12.18 -14.37 -26.07
N SER A 395 -11.01 -14.96 -25.82
CA SER A 395 -10.88 -16.42 -25.59
C SER A 395 -10.53 -16.74 -24.14
N GLU A 396 -11.02 -17.87 -23.65
CA GLU A 396 -10.65 -18.38 -22.33
C GLU A 396 -9.32 -19.14 -22.42
N VAL A 397 -8.40 -18.85 -21.51
CA VAL A 397 -7.12 -19.55 -21.35
C VAL A 397 -6.88 -19.87 -19.87
N ASP A 398 -6.04 -20.85 -19.58
CA ASP A 398 -5.42 -20.94 -18.25
C ASP A 398 -4.20 -20.02 -18.22
N SER A 399 -4.29 -18.92 -17.47
CA SER A 399 -3.21 -17.91 -17.43
C SER A 399 -1.92 -18.37 -16.76
N ILE A 400 -1.92 -19.48 -16.01
CA ILE A 400 -0.71 -20.12 -15.47
C ILE A 400 -0.04 -20.98 -16.55
N GLN A 401 -0.83 -21.71 -17.35
CA GLN A 401 -0.30 -22.57 -18.42
C GLN A 401 0.09 -21.80 -19.69
N SER A 402 -0.60 -20.69 -19.97
CA SER A 402 -0.35 -19.79 -21.10
C SER A 402 0.07 -18.38 -20.62
N PRO A 403 1.21 -18.23 -19.92
CA PRO A 403 1.64 -16.94 -19.37
C PRO A 403 1.92 -15.89 -20.45
N ASN A 404 2.35 -16.31 -21.64
CA ASN A 404 2.62 -15.40 -22.76
C ASN A 404 1.35 -14.83 -23.44
N GLU A 405 0.20 -15.50 -23.31
CA GLU A 405 -1.06 -15.05 -23.90
C GLU A 405 -1.72 -13.97 -23.04
N LYS A 406 -1.79 -12.73 -23.57
CA LYS A 406 -2.35 -11.55 -22.88
C LYS A 406 -3.05 -10.57 -23.82
N HIS A 407 -3.43 -10.99 -25.03
CA HIS A 407 -4.20 -10.18 -25.97
C HIS A 407 -5.57 -10.82 -26.21
N ALA A 408 -6.65 -10.07 -25.96
CA ALA A 408 -8.03 -10.55 -26.11
C ALA A 408 -8.30 -11.91 -25.42
N ILE A 409 -7.84 -12.08 -24.18
CA ILE A 409 -8.07 -13.31 -23.40
C ILE A 409 -8.68 -13.03 -22.02
N PHE A 410 -9.34 -14.03 -21.45
CA PHE A 410 -9.73 -14.07 -20.05
C PHE A 410 -9.37 -15.43 -19.43
N SER A 411 -9.28 -15.49 -18.12
CA SER A 411 -8.90 -16.67 -17.36
C SER A 411 -9.65 -16.70 -16.02
N ARG A 412 -9.78 -17.90 -15.47
CA ARG A 412 -9.95 -18.07 -14.02
C ARG A 412 -8.81 -17.33 -13.29
N PRO A 413 -9.05 -16.71 -12.12
CA PRO A 413 -8.00 -15.97 -11.42
C PRO A 413 -6.86 -16.90 -11.04
N SER A 414 -5.63 -16.46 -11.25
CA SER A 414 -4.45 -17.14 -10.73
C SER A 414 -4.09 -16.57 -9.36
N TRP A 415 -4.03 -17.43 -8.35
CA TRP A 415 -3.76 -17.01 -6.98
C TRP A 415 -2.49 -17.65 -6.40
N SER A 416 -1.83 -16.89 -5.52
CA SER A 416 -0.74 -17.33 -4.67
C SER A 416 -1.30 -18.10 -3.47
N ILE A 417 -1.91 -19.24 -3.75
CA ILE A 417 -2.53 -20.15 -2.78
C ILE A 417 -1.86 -21.51 -2.91
N LYS A 418 -1.52 -22.10 -1.76
CA LYS A 418 -0.96 -23.46 -1.67
C LYS A 418 -1.53 -24.13 -0.44
N ASP A 419 -1.94 -25.38 -0.57
CA ASP A 419 -2.53 -26.17 0.52
C ASP A 419 -3.72 -25.47 1.22
N ASN A 420 -4.55 -24.78 0.43
CA ASN A 420 -5.72 -24.00 0.86
C ASN A 420 -5.40 -22.76 1.72
N LEU A 421 -4.12 -22.41 1.86
CA LEU A 421 -3.64 -21.24 2.59
C LEU A 421 -3.09 -20.21 1.63
N ARG A 422 -3.03 -18.95 2.07
CA ARG A 422 -2.16 -17.96 1.44
C ARG A 422 -0.74 -18.52 1.38
N ALA A 423 -0.13 -18.49 0.20
CA ALA A 423 1.26 -18.88 0.03
C ALA A 423 2.21 -17.70 0.30
N GLY A 424 3.19 -17.48 -0.57
CA GLY A 424 4.18 -16.41 -0.44
C GLY A 424 5.38 -16.80 0.45
N PRO A 425 6.44 -15.98 0.47
CA PRO A 425 7.74 -16.41 0.99
C PRO A 425 7.77 -16.67 2.49
N ALA A 426 6.95 -15.98 3.28
CA ALA A 426 6.81 -16.27 4.71
C ALA A 426 6.39 -17.74 4.98
N ARG A 427 5.67 -18.38 4.06
CA ARG A 427 5.21 -19.78 4.18
C ARG A 427 5.97 -20.76 3.31
N THR A 428 6.45 -20.34 2.15
CA THR A 428 7.00 -21.23 1.12
C THR A 428 8.52 -21.22 1.02
N TYR A 429 9.17 -20.27 1.70
CA TYR A 429 10.61 -20.09 1.73
C TYR A 429 11.14 -20.25 3.16
N MET A 430 10.64 -19.44 4.10
CA MET A 430 11.13 -19.44 5.49
C MET A 430 11.33 -20.80 6.19
N PRO A 431 10.46 -21.82 6.00
CA PRO A 431 10.69 -23.13 6.61
C PRO A 431 12.04 -23.79 6.25
N PHE A 432 12.68 -23.42 5.14
CA PHE A 432 13.96 -23.99 4.72
C PHE A 432 15.18 -23.35 5.40
N VAL A 433 15.01 -22.17 5.99
CA VAL A 433 16.10 -21.37 6.57
C VAL A 433 15.93 -21.13 8.08
N ALA A 434 14.71 -21.26 8.62
CA ALA A 434 14.41 -20.96 10.02
C ALA A 434 15.27 -21.74 11.04
N ASP A 435 15.65 -22.98 10.71
CA ASP A 435 16.47 -23.84 11.59
C ASP A 435 17.98 -23.83 11.25
N LEU A 436 18.40 -23.03 10.27
CA LEU A 436 19.82 -22.93 9.90
C LEU A 436 20.60 -22.17 10.98
N PRO A 437 21.73 -22.71 11.49
CA PRO A 437 22.48 -22.09 12.58
C PRO A 437 23.17 -20.77 12.17
N ASN A 438 23.27 -20.51 10.87
CA ASN A 438 23.84 -19.31 10.27
C ASN A 438 22.79 -18.28 9.85
N PHE A 439 21.52 -18.44 10.24
CA PHE A 439 20.45 -17.48 9.97
C PHE A 439 19.86 -16.90 11.25
N THR A 440 19.64 -15.58 11.25
CA THR A 440 18.95 -14.87 12.33
C THR A 440 17.82 -14.03 11.75
N LEU A 441 16.62 -14.16 12.29
CA LEU A 441 15.48 -13.26 12.03
C LEU A 441 15.29 -12.30 13.20
N ARG A 442 15.18 -11.00 12.90
CA ARG A 442 14.88 -9.96 13.89
C ARG A 442 13.65 -9.14 13.45
N LEU A 443 12.52 -9.41 14.10
CA LEU A 443 11.24 -8.72 13.89
C LEU A 443 11.15 -7.44 14.72
N ASN A 444 10.10 -6.64 14.50
CA ASN A 444 9.81 -5.40 15.23
C ASN A 444 11.01 -4.44 15.32
N THR A 445 11.86 -4.42 14.28
CA THR A 445 13.11 -3.66 14.28
C THR A 445 13.18 -2.80 13.02
N LYS A 446 13.01 -1.49 13.18
CA LYS A 446 13.08 -0.54 12.07
C LYS A 446 14.53 -0.16 11.81
N VAL A 447 14.99 -0.33 10.57
CA VAL A 447 16.26 0.23 10.10
C VAL A 447 16.04 1.70 9.71
N VAL A 448 16.91 2.58 10.20
CA VAL A 448 16.83 4.04 9.99
C VAL A 448 17.73 4.48 8.84
N GLN A 449 18.97 3.99 8.81
CA GLN A 449 19.98 4.33 7.81
C GLN A 449 21.04 3.22 7.72
N VAL A 450 21.76 3.13 6.60
CA VAL A 450 23.01 2.37 6.57
C VAL A 450 24.15 3.24 7.12
N VAL A 451 25.08 2.63 7.85
CA VAL A 451 26.25 3.32 8.39
C VAL A 451 27.40 3.09 7.42
N ARG A 452 27.95 4.16 6.86
CA ARG A 452 29.01 4.08 5.84
C ARG A 452 30.10 5.11 6.02
N ASN A 453 31.28 4.75 5.53
CA ASN A 453 32.39 5.67 5.28
C ASN A 453 32.68 5.64 3.78
N LYS A 454 32.43 6.76 3.08
CA LYS A 454 32.47 6.82 1.61
C LYS A 454 31.60 5.70 1.00
N GLY A 455 32.14 4.91 0.08
CA GLY A 455 31.42 3.81 -0.58
C GLY A 455 31.27 2.54 0.27
N THR A 456 31.93 2.42 1.42
CA THR A 456 31.94 1.20 2.22
C THR A 456 30.94 1.27 3.36
N VAL A 457 29.98 0.34 3.38
CA VAL A 457 28.99 0.19 4.46
C VAL A 457 29.56 -0.69 5.56
N SER A 458 29.55 -0.21 6.81
CA SER A 458 30.02 -0.95 7.99
C SER A 458 28.90 -1.62 8.77
N GLY A 459 27.64 -1.22 8.56
CA GLY A 459 26.49 -1.78 9.26
C GLY A 459 25.19 -1.02 8.99
N VAL A 460 24.20 -1.27 9.84
CA VAL A 460 22.89 -0.61 9.80
C VAL A 460 22.53 -0.05 11.17
N LEU A 461 21.94 1.15 11.19
CA LEU A 461 21.40 1.77 12.39
C LEU A 461 19.93 1.37 12.53
N VAL A 462 19.56 0.83 13.69
CA VAL A 462 18.21 0.37 14.00
C VAL A 462 17.64 1.06 15.23
N ASP A 463 16.33 1.23 15.25
CA ASP A 463 15.60 1.58 16.47
C ASP A 463 15.50 0.36 17.39
N VAL A 464 15.55 0.59 18.71
CA VAL A 464 15.49 -0.46 19.74
C VAL A 464 14.18 -0.36 20.52
N GLU A 465 13.60 -1.52 20.84
CA GLU A 465 12.42 -1.61 21.72
C GLU A 465 12.71 -0.98 23.09
N GLY A 466 11.83 -0.09 23.57
CA GLY A 466 12.04 0.70 24.79
C GLY A 466 12.76 2.04 24.59
N GLY A 467 13.12 2.39 23.36
CA GLY A 467 13.73 3.67 23.00
C GLY A 467 15.25 3.60 22.82
N GLY A 468 15.79 4.48 21.96
CA GLY A 468 17.22 4.51 21.62
C GLY A 468 17.56 3.74 20.34
N ARG A 469 18.85 3.67 20.03
CA ARG A 469 19.36 3.11 18.77
C ARG A 469 20.54 2.17 18.96
N GLN A 470 20.68 1.25 18.00
CA GLN A 470 21.78 0.30 17.95
C GLN A 470 22.33 0.21 16.51
N ILE A 471 23.66 0.13 16.39
CA ILE A 471 24.34 -0.21 15.15
C ILE A 471 24.60 -1.71 15.13
N ILE A 472 24.16 -2.39 14.07
CA ILE A 472 24.49 -3.79 13.79
C ILE A 472 25.49 -3.82 12.65
N ASN A 473 26.70 -4.32 12.93
CA ASN A 473 27.80 -4.30 11.98
C ASN A 473 27.78 -5.53 11.05
N VAL A 474 28.20 -5.31 9.80
CA VAL A 474 28.66 -6.40 8.94
C VAL A 474 30.11 -6.76 9.29
N LYS A 475 30.52 -7.99 8.99
CA LYS A 475 31.94 -8.38 9.05
C LYS A 475 32.75 -7.64 7.99
N ALA A 476 34.07 -7.66 8.11
CA ALA A 476 34.95 -7.16 7.05
C ALA A 476 34.67 -7.92 5.74
N GLY A 477 34.39 -7.17 4.66
CA GLY A 477 33.95 -7.74 3.37
C GLY A 477 32.50 -8.22 3.32
N GLY A 478 31.73 -8.04 4.40
CA GLY A 478 30.30 -8.34 4.44
C GLY A 478 29.46 -7.37 3.62
N LYS A 479 28.22 -7.74 3.33
CA LYS A 479 27.31 -7.00 2.43
C LYS A 479 26.03 -6.59 3.14
N VAL A 480 25.47 -5.45 2.75
CA VAL A 480 24.13 -5.02 3.17
C VAL A 480 23.21 -5.03 1.95
N ILE A 481 22.02 -5.61 2.10
CA ILE A 481 21.01 -5.72 1.05
C ILE A 481 19.74 -5.01 1.52
N LEU A 482 19.33 -3.97 0.80
CA LEU A 482 18.08 -3.27 1.03
C LEU A 482 16.96 -3.96 0.24
N ALA A 483 15.95 -4.45 0.95
CA ALA A 483 14.77 -5.12 0.42
C ALA A 483 13.49 -4.55 1.08
N ALA A 484 13.50 -3.25 1.41
CA ALA A 484 12.44 -2.57 2.15
C ALA A 484 11.24 -2.16 1.28
N GLY A 485 11.33 -2.36 -0.05
CA GLY A 485 10.28 -2.11 -1.02
C GLY A 485 10.38 -0.73 -1.69
N ALA A 486 9.72 -0.57 -2.84
CA ALA A 486 9.82 0.60 -3.71
C ALA A 486 9.52 1.95 -3.05
N LEU A 487 8.77 1.97 -1.95
CA LEU A 487 8.42 3.19 -1.23
C LEU A 487 9.27 3.45 0.02
N SER A 488 10.09 2.50 0.47
CA SER A 488 10.90 2.63 1.70
C SER A 488 12.41 2.51 1.44
N THR A 489 12.83 1.71 0.46
CA THR A 489 14.23 1.59 0.05
C THR A 489 14.84 2.94 -0.36
N PRO A 490 14.17 3.80 -1.15
CA PRO A 490 14.66 5.15 -1.46
C PRO A 490 14.97 5.99 -0.22
N ARG A 491 14.14 5.89 0.82
CA ARG A 491 14.40 6.56 2.10
C ARG A 491 15.67 6.10 2.77
N LEU A 492 15.95 4.79 2.76
CA LEU A 492 17.19 4.27 3.35
C LEU A 492 18.42 4.78 2.58
N LEU A 493 18.32 4.93 1.25
CA LEU A 493 19.37 5.50 0.42
C LEU A 493 19.57 7.00 0.71
N TRP A 494 18.49 7.80 0.73
CA TRP A 494 18.55 9.23 1.05
C TRP A 494 19.09 9.48 2.46
N ASN A 495 18.61 8.72 3.46
CA ASN A 495 19.11 8.79 4.84
C ASN A 495 20.60 8.42 4.95
N SER A 496 21.16 7.81 3.93
CA SER A 496 22.56 7.42 3.85
C SER A 496 23.37 8.34 2.93
N GLY A 497 22.85 9.51 2.53
CA GLY A 497 23.55 10.44 1.64
C GLY A 497 23.73 9.91 0.21
N ILE A 498 22.78 9.10 -0.26
CA ILE A 498 22.73 8.55 -1.62
C ILE A 498 21.45 9.04 -2.29
N GLY A 499 21.58 9.87 -3.31
CA GLY A 499 20.47 10.54 -3.98
C GLY A 499 20.83 11.96 -4.39
N ARG A 500 19.92 12.62 -5.11
CA ARG A 500 20.11 14.02 -5.53
C ARG A 500 20.15 14.99 -4.35
N ALA A 501 20.89 16.08 -4.52
CA ALA A 501 21.16 17.06 -3.48
C ALA A 501 19.91 17.70 -2.86
N ASP A 502 18.83 17.84 -3.62
CA ASP A 502 17.55 18.38 -3.16
C ASP A 502 16.87 17.45 -2.14
N ALA A 503 16.81 16.15 -2.41
CA ALA A 503 16.30 15.17 -1.45
C ALA A 503 17.19 15.07 -0.19
N LEU A 504 18.51 15.12 -0.37
CA LEU A 504 19.46 15.09 0.75
C LEU A 504 19.37 16.36 1.63
N ALA A 505 19.12 17.52 1.03
CA ALA A 505 18.86 18.75 1.78
C ALA A 505 17.60 18.64 2.65
N ILE A 506 16.55 17.97 2.18
CA ILE A 506 15.35 17.71 2.98
C ILE A 506 15.68 16.80 4.16
N VAL A 507 16.42 15.71 3.94
CA VAL A 507 16.89 14.82 5.02
C VAL A 507 17.69 15.61 6.05
N GLN A 508 18.63 16.44 5.60
CA GLN A 508 19.46 17.28 6.48
C GLN A 508 18.60 18.24 7.33
N SER A 509 17.56 18.84 6.75
CA SER A 509 16.63 19.72 7.48
C SER A 509 15.83 18.98 8.55
N GLY A 510 15.58 17.69 8.34
CA GLY A 510 14.84 16.78 9.22
C GLY A 510 15.69 16.02 10.24
N ALA A 511 17.01 16.21 10.24
CA ALA A 511 17.94 15.40 11.02
C ALA A 511 17.66 15.42 12.53
N SER A 512 17.22 16.55 13.08
CA SER A 512 16.86 16.67 14.50
C SER A 512 15.58 15.89 14.87
N GLN A 513 14.69 15.63 13.92
CA GLN A 513 13.45 14.88 14.13
C GLN A 513 13.65 13.38 13.91
N THR A 514 14.46 13.03 12.92
CA THR A 514 14.65 11.65 12.46
C THR A 514 15.89 10.99 13.05
N GLY A 515 16.81 11.78 13.62
CA GLY A 515 18.11 11.33 14.13
C GLY A 515 19.04 10.77 13.06
N VAL A 516 18.74 11.02 11.79
CA VAL A 516 19.59 10.65 10.67
C VAL A 516 20.84 11.51 10.70
N THR A 517 21.98 10.89 10.44
CA THR A 517 23.27 11.60 10.33
C THR A 517 23.82 11.35 8.93
N LEU A 518 23.69 12.34 8.06
CA LEU A 518 24.27 12.28 6.72
C LEU A 518 25.81 12.29 6.81
N PRO A 519 26.51 11.59 5.90
CA PRO A 519 27.94 11.75 5.75
C PRO A 519 28.27 13.17 5.26
N ALA A 520 29.55 13.55 5.33
CA ALA A 520 30.03 14.81 4.79
C ALA A 520 29.58 14.96 3.32
N GLU A 521 29.23 16.18 2.91
CA GLU A 521 28.72 16.47 1.56
C GLU A 521 29.66 15.98 0.45
N ALA A 522 30.98 16.03 0.68
CA ALA A 522 31.99 15.51 -0.23
C ALA A 522 31.92 13.98 -0.46
N ASP A 523 31.23 13.24 0.41
CA ASP A 523 31.02 11.79 0.34
C ASP A 523 29.56 11.44 -0.04
N TRP A 524 28.75 12.42 -0.45
CA TRP A 524 27.44 12.16 -1.04
C TRP A 524 27.60 11.48 -2.41
N ILE A 525 26.67 10.56 -2.72
CA ILE A 525 26.64 9.84 -3.99
C ILE A 525 25.40 10.32 -4.75
N ASP A 526 25.63 11.08 -5.83
CA ASP A 526 24.57 11.62 -6.68
C ASP A 526 24.01 10.52 -7.60
N LEU A 527 22.79 10.07 -7.30
CA LEU A 527 22.06 9.05 -8.04
C LEU A 527 20.58 9.44 -8.15
N PRO A 528 19.87 8.99 -9.20
CA PRO A 528 18.46 9.32 -9.42
C PRO A 528 17.50 8.52 -8.52
N VAL A 529 17.79 8.41 -7.22
CA VAL A 529 16.94 7.74 -6.23
C VAL A 529 15.57 8.45 -6.14
N GLY A 530 14.49 7.68 -6.26
CA GLY A 530 13.10 8.15 -6.26
C GLY A 530 12.55 8.53 -7.63
N HIS A 531 13.40 8.72 -8.64
CA HIS A 531 12.96 8.96 -10.02
C HIS A 531 12.56 7.65 -10.71
N HIS A 532 11.92 7.75 -11.88
CA HIS A 532 11.38 6.60 -12.63
C HIS A 532 10.38 5.77 -11.82
N LEU A 533 9.66 6.40 -10.87
CA LEU A 533 8.58 5.73 -10.15
C LEU A 533 7.50 5.31 -11.14
N GLN A 534 7.08 4.05 -11.13
CA GLN A 534 5.94 3.57 -11.90
C GLN A 534 4.97 2.80 -11.01
N ASP A 535 3.71 2.79 -11.40
CA ASP A 535 2.64 1.98 -10.83
C ASP A 535 1.55 1.75 -11.90
N HIS A 536 0.77 0.68 -11.74
CA HIS A 536 -0.39 0.47 -12.60
C HIS A 536 -1.45 1.54 -12.34
N ALA A 537 -1.79 2.31 -13.37
CA ALA A 537 -2.93 3.22 -13.30
C ALA A 537 -4.23 2.40 -13.25
N GLN A 538 -4.91 2.41 -12.09
CA GLN A 538 -6.12 1.63 -11.89
C GLN A 538 -7.37 2.50 -12.00
N VAL A 539 -8.35 2.08 -12.80
CA VAL A 539 -9.70 2.66 -12.82
C VAL A 539 -10.70 1.60 -12.39
N VAL A 540 -11.47 1.91 -11.35
CA VAL A 540 -12.46 0.98 -10.78
C VAL A 540 -13.84 1.24 -11.39
N LEU A 541 -14.41 0.22 -12.01
CA LEU A 541 -15.74 0.22 -12.60
C LEU A 541 -16.68 -0.65 -11.76
N GLN A 542 -17.94 -0.22 -11.61
CA GLN A 542 -18.98 -0.98 -10.92
C GLN A 542 -20.21 -1.10 -11.82
N PHE A 543 -20.78 -2.29 -11.84
CA PHE A 543 -21.94 -2.64 -12.67
C PHE A 543 -23.01 -3.30 -11.82
N ASN A 544 -24.25 -2.84 -11.93
CA ASN A 544 -25.40 -3.52 -11.34
C ASN A 544 -25.75 -4.73 -12.20
N ASP A 545 -25.88 -5.89 -11.56
CA ASP A 545 -26.40 -7.12 -12.12
C ASP A 545 -27.89 -7.26 -11.79
N THR A 546 -28.69 -7.65 -12.77
CA THR A 546 -30.16 -7.72 -12.62
C THR A 546 -30.66 -8.92 -11.85
N ALA A 547 -29.84 -9.95 -11.65
CA ALA A 547 -30.17 -10.99 -10.69
C ALA A 547 -29.71 -10.57 -9.30
N ASN A 548 -30.50 -10.95 -8.30
CA ASN A 548 -30.20 -10.78 -6.89
C ASN A 548 -28.99 -11.63 -6.49
N LEU A 549 -27.77 -11.16 -6.78
CA LEU A 549 -26.49 -11.78 -6.45
C LEU A 549 -26.10 -11.39 -5.03
N PRO A 550 -26.22 -12.27 -4.03
CA PRO A 550 -25.75 -11.95 -2.68
C PRO A 550 -24.23 -11.88 -2.66
N ALA A 551 -23.68 -10.83 -2.05
CA ALA A 551 -22.25 -10.73 -1.84
C ALA A 551 -21.79 -11.64 -0.71
N TYR A 552 -20.67 -12.32 -0.97
CA TYR A 552 -19.99 -13.10 0.04
C TYR A 552 -19.37 -12.18 1.10
N ARG A 553 -19.67 -12.41 2.37
CA ARG A 553 -19.20 -11.59 3.49
C ARG A 553 -17.79 -12.00 3.90
N PHE A 554 -16.80 -11.70 3.05
CA PHE A 554 -15.41 -12.12 3.21
C PHE A 554 -14.82 -11.76 4.58
N SER A 555 -15.02 -10.54 5.08
CA SER A 555 -14.47 -10.11 6.38
C SER A 555 -15.02 -10.89 7.57
N ALA A 556 -16.26 -11.39 7.48
CA ALA A 556 -16.87 -12.19 8.54
C ALA A 556 -16.12 -13.51 8.78
N VAL A 557 -15.38 -14.01 7.77
CA VAL A 557 -14.52 -15.19 7.91
C VAL A 557 -13.47 -15.00 9.01
N ALA A 558 -13.05 -13.76 9.31
CA ALA A 558 -12.05 -13.51 10.35
C ALA A 558 -12.56 -13.79 11.77
N THR A 559 -13.88 -13.74 12.00
CA THR A 559 -14.47 -13.80 13.35
C THR A 559 -15.53 -14.89 13.47
N ALA A 560 -16.49 -14.93 12.55
CA ALA A 560 -17.63 -15.83 12.55
C ALA A 560 -17.98 -16.27 11.11
N PRO A 561 -17.20 -17.20 10.52
CA PRO A 561 -17.49 -17.75 9.20
C PRO A 561 -18.83 -18.49 9.18
N ILE A 562 -19.42 -18.61 8.00
CA ILE A 562 -20.61 -19.45 7.78
C ILE A 562 -20.27 -20.91 8.14
N PRO A 563 -21.05 -21.61 8.99
CA PRO A 563 -20.71 -22.95 9.46
C PRO A 563 -20.46 -23.97 8.35
N GLU A 564 -21.28 -23.95 7.30
CA GLU A 564 -21.17 -24.86 6.16
C GLU A 564 -19.90 -24.61 5.34
N ASP A 565 -19.53 -23.34 5.15
CA ASP A 565 -18.29 -22.96 4.47
C ASP A 565 -17.05 -23.34 5.28
N LEU A 566 -17.12 -23.19 6.61
CA LEU A 566 -16.04 -23.59 7.50
C LEU A 566 -15.83 -25.10 7.48
N GLU A 567 -16.90 -25.88 7.39
CA GLU A 567 -16.81 -27.34 7.27
C GLU A 567 -16.17 -27.77 5.95
N LEU A 568 -16.55 -27.15 4.83
CA LEU A 568 -15.88 -27.34 3.55
C LEU A 568 -14.40 -26.97 3.63
N TYR A 569 -14.08 -25.84 4.28
CA TYR A 569 -12.70 -25.39 4.42
C TYR A 569 -11.82 -26.39 5.18
N ARG A 570 -12.34 -27.03 6.22
CA ARG A 570 -11.64 -28.11 6.96
C ARG A 570 -11.33 -29.32 6.08
N GLN A 571 -12.09 -29.52 5.01
CA GLN A 571 -11.87 -30.58 4.01
C GLN A 571 -10.94 -30.10 2.87
N GLY A 572 -10.56 -28.82 2.88
CA GLY A 572 -9.77 -28.18 1.84
C GLY A 572 -10.57 -27.72 0.63
N SER A 573 -11.85 -27.45 0.81
CA SER A 573 -12.78 -27.01 -0.23
C SER A 573 -13.57 -25.78 0.20
N GLY A 574 -14.41 -25.26 -0.69
CA GLY A 574 -15.35 -24.19 -0.34
C GLY A 574 -14.83 -22.77 -0.58
N PRO A 575 -15.69 -21.76 -0.38
CA PRO A 575 -15.40 -20.38 -0.73
C PRO A 575 -14.26 -19.75 0.08
N ILE A 576 -13.96 -20.28 1.28
CA ILE A 576 -12.87 -19.80 2.14
C ILE A 576 -11.48 -20.06 1.52
N THR A 577 -11.37 -21.08 0.65
CA THR A 577 -10.13 -21.43 -0.05
C THR A 577 -9.80 -20.47 -1.21
N GLN A 578 -10.71 -19.58 -1.60
CA GLN A 578 -10.57 -18.67 -2.75
C GLN A 578 -10.44 -17.22 -2.28
N SER A 579 -9.72 -16.38 -3.04
CA SER A 579 -9.77 -14.93 -2.85
C SER A 579 -11.04 -14.32 -3.50
N THR A 580 -11.15 -13.00 -3.53
CA THR A 580 -12.37 -12.28 -3.96
C THR A 580 -12.59 -12.24 -5.47
N GLN A 581 -11.53 -12.37 -6.26
CA GLN A 581 -11.60 -12.31 -7.73
C GLN A 581 -12.40 -13.48 -8.30
N ARG A 582 -13.02 -13.28 -9.45
CA ARG A 582 -13.74 -14.33 -10.20
C ARG A 582 -13.24 -14.48 -11.62
N MET A 583 -12.63 -13.43 -12.18
CA MET A 583 -12.03 -13.48 -13.51
C MET A 583 -10.86 -12.52 -13.63
N HIS A 584 -9.83 -12.93 -14.38
CA HIS A 584 -8.83 -12.03 -14.95
C HIS A 584 -9.04 -11.91 -16.45
N LEU A 585 -8.78 -10.73 -17.00
CA LEU A 585 -8.88 -10.41 -18.42
C LEU A 585 -7.63 -9.64 -18.81
N TRP A 586 -7.08 -9.91 -19.99
CA TRP A 586 -5.99 -9.13 -20.55
C TRP A 586 -6.25 -8.81 -22.02
N THR A 587 -5.85 -7.60 -22.39
CA THR A 587 -5.74 -7.20 -23.79
C THR A 587 -4.54 -6.28 -23.99
N SER A 588 -4.26 -5.93 -25.24
CA SER A 588 -3.27 -4.91 -25.55
C SER A 588 -3.77 -4.01 -26.67
N ALA A 589 -3.24 -2.80 -26.72
CA ALA A 589 -3.55 -1.82 -27.75
C ALA A 589 -2.26 -1.14 -28.20
N GLU A 590 -2.11 -0.95 -29.50
CA GLU A 590 -1.07 -0.09 -30.06
C GLU A 590 -1.55 1.37 -29.96
N GLY A 591 -0.76 2.20 -29.30
CA GLY A 591 -1.03 3.63 -29.19
C GLY A 591 -0.74 4.37 -30.49
N SER A 592 -1.17 5.63 -30.57
CA SER A 592 -0.87 6.52 -31.70
C SER A 592 0.63 6.81 -31.89
N ASP A 593 1.46 6.45 -30.91
CA ASP A 593 2.93 6.48 -30.93
C ASP A 593 3.57 5.17 -31.44
N GLY A 594 2.79 4.18 -31.87
CA GLY A 594 3.27 2.87 -32.33
C GLY A 594 3.72 1.94 -31.22
N ARG A 595 3.53 2.30 -29.94
CA ARG A 595 3.90 1.48 -28.80
C ARG A 595 2.71 0.63 -28.33
N VAL A 596 2.95 -0.66 -28.13
CA VAL A 596 1.98 -1.59 -27.55
C VAL A 596 1.91 -1.39 -26.03
N ARG A 597 0.70 -1.16 -25.52
CA ARG A 597 0.37 -1.07 -24.10
C ARG A 597 -0.52 -2.23 -23.71
N TYR A 598 -0.27 -2.81 -22.54
CA TYR A 598 -1.04 -3.91 -21.99
C TYR A 598 -2.05 -3.44 -20.95
N LEU A 599 -3.22 -4.06 -20.97
CA LEU A 599 -4.37 -3.72 -20.14
C LEU A 599 -4.83 -4.97 -19.40
N GLN A 600 -5.07 -4.85 -18.10
CA GLN A 600 -5.62 -5.91 -17.26
C GLN A 600 -7.00 -5.53 -16.72
N GLY A 601 -7.94 -6.48 -16.73
CA GLY A 601 -9.21 -6.42 -16.02
C GLY A 601 -9.26 -7.47 -14.92
N THR A 602 -9.72 -7.10 -13.72
CA THR A 602 -9.94 -8.03 -12.61
C THR A 602 -11.37 -7.89 -12.12
N VAL A 603 -12.14 -8.97 -12.24
CA VAL A 603 -13.58 -8.99 -11.91
C VAL A 603 -13.79 -9.61 -10.55
N ALA A 604 -14.63 -8.98 -9.72
CA ALA A 604 -15.04 -9.48 -8.42
C ALA A 604 -16.52 -9.16 -8.13
N ALA A 605 -17.12 -9.89 -7.20
CA ALA A 605 -18.48 -9.61 -6.69
C ALA A 605 -18.46 -9.60 -5.16
N THR A 606 -18.26 -8.41 -4.61
CA THR A 606 -18.13 -8.18 -3.15
C THR A 606 -19.26 -7.34 -2.58
N LEU A 607 -20.18 -6.87 -3.42
CA LEU A 607 -21.37 -6.08 -3.06
C LEU A 607 -22.62 -6.73 -3.66
N ASP A 608 -23.74 -6.63 -2.95
CA ASP A 608 -24.99 -7.26 -3.37
C ASP A 608 -25.42 -6.70 -4.74
N SER A 609 -25.76 -7.60 -5.67
CA SER A 609 -26.14 -7.30 -7.05
C SER A 609 -25.14 -6.41 -7.81
N THR A 610 -23.86 -6.38 -7.41
CA THR A 610 -22.85 -5.52 -8.02
C THR A 610 -21.60 -6.31 -8.42
N ILE A 611 -21.20 -6.18 -9.69
CA ILE A 611 -19.93 -6.66 -10.21
C ILE A 611 -18.95 -5.50 -10.27
N THR A 612 -17.79 -5.65 -9.65
CA THR A 612 -16.69 -4.68 -9.72
C THR A 612 -15.65 -5.17 -10.71
N VAL A 613 -15.23 -4.30 -11.61
CA VAL A 613 -14.12 -4.54 -12.54
C VAL A 613 -13.03 -3.51 -12.27
N ARG A 614 -11.87 -3.98 -11.80
CA ARG A 614 -10.67 -3.16 -11.68
C ARG A 614 -9.93 -3.24 -13.01
N THR A 615 -9.73 -2.10 -13.65
CA THR A 615 -9.02 -1.99 -14.91
C THR A 615 -7.67 -1.35 -14.68
N PHE A 616 -6.63 -1.83 -15.35
CA PHE A 616 -5.26 -1.37 -15.16
C PHE A 616 -4.61 -1.10 -16.52
N LEU A 617 -3.94 0.04 -16.65
CA LEU A 617 -2.85 0.21 -17.62
C LEU A 617 -1.56 -0.33 -17.01
N THR A 618 -0.88 -1.23 -17.72
CA THR A 618 0.23 -2.03 -17.18
C THR A 618 1.51 -1.83 -17.99
N HIS A 619 2.18 -2.91 -18.41
CA HIS A 619 3.38 -2.90 -19.24
C HIS A 619 3.23 -2.06 -20.52
N GLY A 620 4.30 -1.37 -20.91
CA GLY A 620 4.35 -0.54 -22.12
C GLY A 620 3.87 0.90 -21.93
N THR A 621 3.49 1.31 -20.71
CA THR A 621 3.29 2.73 -20.37
C THR A 621 4.60 3.51 -20.44
N THR A 622 4.51 4.76 -20.86
CA THR A 622 5.62 5.74 -20.87
C THR A 622 5.56 6.67 -19.66
N THR A 623 4.44 6.66 -18.92
CA THR A 623 4.26 7.47 -17.74
C THR A 623 5.20 7.01 -16.62
N VAL A 624 5.94 7.99 -16.07
CA VAL A 624 6.75 7.85 -14.87
C VAL A 624 6.45 9.00 -13.92
N GLY A 625 6.65 8.77 -12.64
CA GLY A 625 6.52 9.74 -11.58
C GLY A 625 7.80 9.88 -10.77
N GLU A 626 7.66 10.46 -9.60
CA GLU A 626 8.77 10.73 -8.70
C GLU A 626 8.34 10.57 -7.24
N LEU A 627 9.11 9.78 -6.51
CA LEU A 627 9.02 9.66 -5.06
C LEU A 627 9.96 10.69 -4.42
N GLY A 628 9.45 11.41 -3.42
CA GLY A 628 10.23 12.31 -2.57
C GLY A 628 10.21 11.87 -1.10
N ILE A 629 10.81 12.71 -0.26
CA ILE A 629 10.83 12.56 1.19
C ILE A 629 10.46 13.88 1.86
N THR A 630 9.88 13.82 3.06
CA THR A 630 9.63 14.99 3.92
C THR A 630 10.70 15.13 5.01
N PRO A 631 10.82 16.29 5.69
CA PRO A 631 11.72 16.44 6.83
C PRO A 631 11.45 15.42 7.96
N ALA A 632 10.22 14.93 8.10
CA ALA A 632 9.87 13.90 9.09
C ALA A 632 10.32 12.48 8.66
N GLY A 633 10.89 12.31 7.47
CA GLY A 633 11.31 11.02 6.93
C GLY A 633 10.19 10.19 6.30
N ASN A 634 9.02 10.78 6.03
CA ASN A 634 7.94 10.10 5.30
C ASN A 634 8.21 10.19 3.81
N THR A 635 7.95 9.12 3.06
CA THR A 635 7.98 9.21 1.59
C THR A 635 6.68 9.81 1.06
N VAL A 636 6.77 10.57 -0.02
CA VAL A 636 5.64 11.27 -0.66
C VAL A 636 5.72 11.15 -2.18
N LEU A 637 4.59 11.30 -2.87
CA LEU A 637 4.57 11.38 -4.33
C LEU A 637 4.78 12.83 -4.76
N ASN A 638 6.00 13.17 -5.19
CA ASN A 638 6.28 14.46 -5.83
C ASN A 638 5.53 14.55 -7.17
N THR A 639 5.59 13.46 -7.95
CA THR A 639 4.84 13.30 -9.20
C THR A 639 4.14 11.96 -9.21
N ARG A 640 2.83 11.93 -9.49
CA ARG A 640 2.05 10.70 -9.55
C ARG A 640 2.20 10.01 -10.91
N PRO A 641 2.52 8.72 -10.97
CA PRO A 641 2.90 8.06 -12.22
C PRO A 641 1.68 7.52 -13.00
N TRP A 642 0.59 8.29 -13.12
CA TRP A 642 -0.64 7.79 -13.75
C TRP A 642 -1.17 8.71 -14.84
N LEU A 643 -1.25 8.18 -16.07
CA LEU A 643 -1.88 8.81 -17.24
C LEU A 643 -1.40 10.26 -17.49
N ILE A 644 -0.11 10.53 -17.26
CA ILE A 644 0.52 11.81 -17.60
C ILE A 644 0.63 11.91 -19.13
N ASP A 645 1.11 10.83 -19.75
CA ASP A 645 1.21 10.72 -21.20
C ASP A 645 -0.21 10.74 -21.83
N PRO A 646 -0.47 11.59 -22.83
CA PRO A 646 -1.77 11.67 -23.48
C PRO A 646 -2.16 10.36 -24.21
N VAL A 647 -1.21 9.59 -24.73
CA VAL A 647 -1.46 8.30 -25.40
C VAL A 647 -1.80 7.22 -24.38
N ASP A 648 -1.16 7.21 -23.21
CA ASP A 648 -1.56 6.35 -22.09
C ASP A 648 -3.00 6.63 -21.68
N ARG A 649 -3.38 7.92 -21.59
CA ARG A 649 -4.74 8.35 -21.26
C ARG A 649 -5.75 7.94 -22.32
N GLU A 650 -5.41 8.07 -23.60
CA GLU A 650 -6.24 7.63 -24.73
C GLU A 650 -6.51 6.12 -24.66
N VAL A 651 -5.45 5.31 -24.50
CA VAL A 651 -5.56 3.85 -24.43
C VAL A 651 -6.40 3.41 -23.23
N MET A 652 -6.20 4.04 -22.06
CA MET A 652 -7.02 3.75 -20.88
C MET A 652 -8.48 4.17 -21.06
N SER A 653 -8.74 5.31 -21.71
CA SER A 653 -10.08 5.78 -22.05
C SER A 653 -10.81 4.79 -22.96
N ASN A 654 -10.13 4.26 -23.98
CA ASN A 654 -10.68 3.25 -24.88
C ASN A 654 -10.98 1.94 -24.14
N PHE A 655 -10.16 1.56 -23.15
CA PHE A 655 -10.43 0.37 -22.35
C PHE A 655 -11.62 0.55 -21.40
N VAL A 656 -11.78 1.73 -20.81
CA VAL A 656 -13.00 2.07 -20.05
C VAL A 656 -14.23 2.03 -20.96
N GLN A 657 -14.14 2.59 -22.16
CA GLN A 657 -15.21 2.53 -23.16
C GLN A 657 -15.58 1.09 -23.52
N PHE A 658 -14.59 0.21 -23.73
CA PHE A 658 -14.84 -1.21 -23.97
C PHE A 658 -15.73 -1.84 -22.90
N TRP A 659 -15.50 -1.52 -21.62
CA TRP A 659 -16.33 -2.03 -20.53
C TRP A 659 -17.74 -1.43 -20.49
N LEU A 660 -17.91 -0.17 -20.90
CA LEU A 660 -19.23 0.42 -21.08
C LEU A 660 -19.98 -0.30 -22.22
N ASP A 661 -19.33 -0.56 -23.34
CA ASP A 661 -19.96 -1.25 -24.47
C ASP A 661 -20.32 -2.71 -24.13
N VAL A 662 -19.55 -3.36 -23.23
CA VAL A 662 -19.89 -4.68 -22.67
C VAL A 662 -21.24 -4.63 -21.94
N THR A 663 -21.55 -3.54 -21.24
CA THR A 663 -22.85 -3.38 -20.57
C THR A 663 -23.98 -3.14 -21.54
N GLU A 664 -23.78 -2.32 -22.58
CA GLU A 664 -24.81 -2.05 -23.60
C GLU A 664 -25.21 -3.34 -24.33
N ALA A 665 -24.23 -4.18 -24.66
CA ALA A 665 -24.47 -5.47 -25.30
C ALA A 665 -25.07 -6.54 -24.37
N SER A 666 -25.18 -6.26 -23.07
CA SER A 666 -25.72 -7.22 -22.09
C SER A 666 -27.26 -7.33 -22.13
N ASN A 667 -27.93 -6.55 -22.98
CA ASN A 667 -29.39 -6.48 -23.10
C ASN A 667 -30.09 -6.28 -21.74
N GLY A 668 -29.51 -5.40 -20.92
CA GLY A 668 -30.02 -5.06 -19.60
C GLY A 668 -29.57 -5.98 -18.47
N THR A 669 -28.77 -7.03 -18.73
CA THR A 669 -28.22 -7.91 -17.67
C THR A 669 -27.31 -7.12 -16.73
N LEU A 670 -26.46 -6.27 -17.29
CA LEU A 670 -25.55 -5.37 -16.59
C LEU A 670 -25.87 -3.91 -16.93
N SER A 671 -25.72 -3.03 -15.96
CA SER A 671 -25.74 -1.58 -16.17
C SER A 671 -24.65 -0.90 -15.37
N TYR A 672 -23.98 0.10 -15.94
CA TYR A 672 -23.01 0.89 -15.19
C TYR A 672 -23.70 1.70 -14.09
N THR A 673 -23.10 1.75 -12.90
CA THR A 673 -23.76 2.31 -11.70
C THR A 673 -23.97 3.81 -11.75
N VAL A 674 -23.22 4.53 -12.58
CA VAL A 674 -23.35 5.99 -12.77
C VAL A 674 -23.77 6.30 -14.20
N ALA A 675 -25.09 6.32 -14.43
CA ALA A 675 -25.67 6.52 -15.76
C ALA A 675 -25.14 7.79 -16.46
N GLY A 676 -24.88 7.69 -17.76
CA GLY A 676 -24.47 8.83 -18.60
C GLY A 676 -23.04 9.33 -18.40
N SER A 677 -22.20 8.65 -17.62
CA SER A 677 -20.78 9.03 -17.45
C SER A 677 -19.97 8.72 -18.70
N THR A 678 -19.14 9.66 -19.14
CA THR A 678 -18.13 9.42 -20.19
C THR A 678 -16.88 8.73 -19.62
N PRO A 679 -16.03 8.08 -20.44
CA PRO A 679 -14.75 7.55 -19.97
C PRO A 679 -13.87 8.59 -19.26
N ALA A 680 -13.89 9.84 -19.74
CA ALA A 680 -13.15 10.94 -19.11
C ALA A 680 -13.65 11.25 -17.69
N ASP A 681 -14.98 11.30 -17.50
CA ASP A 681 -15.59 11.51 -16.18
C ASP A 681 -15.22 10.38 -15.21
N ILE A 682 -15.25 9.13 -15.71
CA ILE A 682 -14.92 7.95 -14.93
C ILE A 682 -13.45 7.95 -14.51
N ILE A 683 -12.53 8.20 -15.44
CA ILE A 683 -11.09 8.27 -15.14
C ILE A 683 -10.83 9.35 -14.10
N ALA A 684 -11.37 10.56 -14.29
CA ALA A 684 -11.17 11.66 -13.35
C ALA A 684 -11.67 11.33 -11.94
N ALA A 685 -12.76 10.55 -11.82
CA ALA A 685 -13.40 10.27 -10.55
C ALA A 685 -12.97 8.93 -9.89
N ARG A 686 -12.32 8.03 -10.63
CA ARG A 686 -12.04 6.63 -10.19
C ARG A 686 -10.61 6.18 -10.41
N LEU A 687 -9.73 7.03 -10.95
CA LEU A 687 -8.31 6.74 -11.07
C LEU A 687 -7.66 6.69 -9.68
N VAL A 688 -7.03 5.57 -9.39
CA VAL A 688 -6.33 5.31 -8.13
C VAL A 688 -5.06 4.49 -8.40
N SER A 689 -4.25 4.35 -7.35
CA SER A 689 -3.10 3.44 -7.32
C SER A 689 -3.49 1.99 -7.64
N GLY A 690 -2.63 1.31 -8.38
CA GLY A 690 -2.64 -0.14 -8.51
C GLY A 690 -1.92 -0.85 -7.36
N ASP A 691 -1.18 -0.09 -6.54
CA ASP A 691 -0.33 -0.54 -5.45
C ASP A 691 0.77 -1.54 -5.90
N HIS A 692 1.27 -1.33 -7.11
CA HIS A 692 2.32 -2.09 -7.78
C HIS A 692 3.56 -1.24 -8.06
N TRP A 693 4.00 -0.48 -7.05
CA TRP A 693 5.10 0.47 -7.15
C TRP A 693 6.43 -0.20 -7.54
N VAL A 694 7.10 0.37 -8.55
CA VAL A 694 8.42 -0.06 -9.04
C VAL A 694 9.31 1.13 -9.42
N GLY A 695 10.60 0.87 -9.69
CA GLY A 695 11.48 1.78 -10.46
C GLY A 695 12.24 2.85 -9.69
N THR A 696 11.95 3.06 -8.40
CA THR A 696 12.56 4.13 -7.58
C THR A 696 14.05 3.99 -7.28
N ALA A 697 14.62 2.81 -7.53
CA ALA A 697 16.06 2.56 -7.47
C ALA A 697 16.50 1.79 -8.72
N LYS A 698 16.00 2.23 -9.89
CA LYS A 698 16.12 1.56 -11.18
C LYS A 698 17.51 0.97 -11.45
N MET A 699 17.53 -0.26 -11.92
CA MET A 699 18.74 -0.95 -12.39
C MET A 699 19.18 -0.47 -13.78
N GLY A 700 20.49 -0.34 -13.99
CA GLY A 700 21.08 0.00 -15.27
C GLY A 700 22.60 0.17 -15.23
N ILE A 701 23.20 0.43 -16.39
CA ILE A 701 24.66 0.62 -16.53
C ILE A 701 25.03 2.11 -16.37
N ASP A 702 24.12 3.01 -16.76
CA ASP A 702 24.34 4.45 -16.74
C ASP A 702 23.91 5.07 -15.40
N THR A 703 24.86 5.61 -14.64
CA THR A 703 24.64 6.19 -13.31
C THR A 703 23.75 7.43 -13.33
N THR A 704 23.55 8.08 -14.49
CA THR A 704 22.65 9.23 -14.60
C THR A 704 21.18 8.83 -14.63
N SER A 705 20.89 7.59 -15.01
CA SER A 705 19.54 7.04 -15.18
C SER A 705 19.26 5.78 -14.35
N SER A 706 20.24 5.30 -13.58
CA SER A 706 20.12 4.13 -12.71
C SER A 706 20.78 4.33 -11.35
N VAL A 707 20.27 3.62 -10.35
CA VAL A 707 20.74 3.64 -8.96
C VAL A 707 21.60 2.41 -8.65
N VAL A 708 21.27 1.26 -9.26
CA VAL A 708 22.03 0.03 -9.09
C VAL A 708 22.55 -0.51 -10.42
N ASP A 709 23.68 -1.20 -10.37
CA ASP A 709 24.23 -1.95 -11.50
C ASP A 709 23.48 -3.27 -11.76
N LEU A 710 23.95 -4.04 -12.75
CA LEU A 710 23.32 -5.29 -13.17
C LEU A 710 23.53 -6.45 -12.19
N ASP A 711 24.35 -6.28 -11.16
CA ASP A 711 24.46 -7.20 -10.01
C ASP A 711 23.75 -6.64 -8.78
N THR A 712 22.87 -5.66 -9.02
CA THR A 712 22.03 -4.98 -8.03
C THR A 712 22.81 -4.22 -6.97
N LYS A 713 24.09 -3.91 -7.22
CA LYS A 713 24.94 -3.12 -6.32
C LYS A 713 24.68 -1.64 -6.54
N VAL A 714 24.55 -0.87 -5.47
CA VAL A 714 24.39 0.60 -5.56
C VAL A 714 25.65 1.22 -6.15
N HIS A 715 25.48 2.03 -7.19
CA HIS A 715 26.59 2.73 -7.83
C HIS A 715 27.37 3.57 -6.80
N GLY A 716 28.70 3.60 -6.92
CA GLY A 716 29.57 4.31 -5.97
C GLY A 716 29.74 3.64 -4.61
N THR A 717 29.22 2.41 -4.42
CA THR A 717 29.41 1.62 -3.19
C THR A 717 30.14 0.31 -3.45
N ASP A 718 30.74 -0.24 -2.39
CA ASP A 718 31.52 -1.47 -2.46
C ASP A 718 30.68 -2.71 -2.15
N ASN A 719 29.73 -2.56 -1.22
CA ASN A 719 29.05 -3.69 -0.56
C ASN A 719 27.58 -3.40 -0.20
N LEU A 720 26.95 -2.39 -0.82
CA LEU A 720 25.53 -2.10 -0.67
C LEU A 720 24.75 -2.56 -1.90
N PHE A 721 23.68 -3.32 -1.69
CA PHE A 721 22.83 -3.87 -2.74
C PHE A 721 21.38 -3.50 -2.50
N VAL A 722 20.57 -3.51 -3.56
CA VAL A 722 19.12 -3.35 -3.47
C VAL A 722 18.44 -4.52 -4.18
N VAL A 723 17.55 -5.23 -3.49
CA VAL A 723 16.78 -6.34 -4.06
C VAL A 723 15.33 -6.22 -3.63
N ASP A 724 14.55 -5.45 -4.39
CA ASP A 724 13.09 -5.38 -4.31
C ASP A 724 12.51 -4.70 -5.57
N ALA A 725 11.21 -4.43 -5.57
CA ALA A 725 10.50 -3.79 -6.68
C ALA A 725 11.10 -2.44 -7.15
N SER A 726 11.86 -1.74 -6.30
CA SER A 726 12.51 -0.47 -6.65
C SER A 726 13.48 -0.59 -7.83
N ILE A 727 14.13 -1.75 -8.03
CA ILE A 727 15.16 -1.90 -9.07
C ILE A 727 14.57 -2.20 -10.46
N HIS A 728 13.29 -2.54 -10.53
CA HIS A 728 12.65 -2.98 -11.76
C HIS A 728 12.67 -1.84 -12.80
N PRO A 729 13.20 -2.06 -14.01
CA PRO A 729 13.25 -1.04 -15.06
C PRO A 729 11.89 -0.66 -15.65
N ASP A 730 10.90 -1.56 -15.54
CA ASP A 730 9.55 -1.40 -16.10
C ASP A 730 8.51 -2.17 -15.28
N LEU A 731 7.24 -1.84 -15.50
CA LEU A 731 6.07 -2.56 -14.96
C LEU A 731 5.87 -3.91 -15.67
N GLY A 732 5.35 -4.89 -14.93
CA GLY A 732 4.91 -6.16 -15.51
C GLY A 732 3.53 -6.04 -16.16
N THR A 733 3.17 -6.97 -17.03
CA THR A 733 1.84 -7.08 -17.67
C THR A 733 0.72 -7.34 -16.64
N GLY A 734 1.06 -7.80 -15.42
CA GLY A 734 0.10 -8.01 -14.34
C GLY A 734 0.65 -7.71 -12.96
N ASN A 735 -0.08 -8.09 -11.92
CA ASN A 735 0.30 -7.82 -10.52
C ASN A 735 1.76 -8.25 -10.25
N THR A 736 2.56 -7.36 -9.68
CA THR A 736 4.04 -7.43 -9.69
C THR A 736 4.66 -8.48 -8.76
N GLN A 737 3.86 -9.17 -7.93
CA GLN A 737 4.36 -10.06 -6.88
C GLN A 737 5.31 -11.14 -7.42
N SER A 738 4.90 -11.85 -8.46
CA SER A 738 5.67 -12.94 -9.08
C SER A 738 6.97 -12.42 -9.70
N THR A 739 6.91 -11.31 -10.46
CA THR A 739 8.08 -10.65 -11.05
C THR A 739 9.10 -10.28 -9.98
N VAL A 740 8.66 -9.69 -8.87
CA VAL A 740 9.55 -9.33 -7.73
C VAL A 740 10.23 -10.57 -7.14
N MET A 741 9.51 -11.68 -7.03
CA MET A 741 10.06 -12.93 -6.49
C MET A 741 11.06 -13.60 -7.44
N ILE A 742 10.80 -13.57 -8.75
CA ILE A 742 11.73 -14.07 -9.79
C ILE A 742 13.02 -13.23 -9.78
N VAL A 743 12.88 -11.91 -9.71
CA VAL A 743 14.02 -10.99 -9.63
C VAL A 743 14.86 -11.26 -8.39
N ALA A 744 14.23 -11.51 -7.24
CA ALA A 744 14.94 -11.84 -5.99
C ALA A 744 15.69 -13.18 -6.06
N GLU A 745 15.07 -14.22 -6.64
CA GLU A 745 15.72 -15.52 -6.89
C GLU A 745 16.98 -15.37 -7.76
N HIS A 746 16.93 -14.49 -8.77
CA HIS A 746 18.06 -14.24 -9.67
C HIS A 746 19.14 -13.37 -9.02
N ALA A 747 18.73 -12.30 -8.35
CA ALA A 747 19.62 -11.38 -7.63
C ALA A 747 20.46 -12.11 -6.58
N ALA A 748 19.86 -13.03 -5.82
CA ALA A 748 20.56 -13.77 -4.78
C ALA A 748 21.73 -14.59 -5.36
N VAL A 749 21.55 -15.21 -6.53
CA VAL A 749 22.62 -15.96 -7.23
C VAL A 749 23.75 -15.02 -7.67
N LYS A 750 23.40 -13.86 -8.24
CA LYS A 750 24.37 -12.83 -8.63
C LYS A 750 25.20 -12.36 -7.44
N ILE A 751 24.55 -11.97 -6.34
CA ILE A 751 25.21 -11.46 -5.13
C ILE A 751 26.11 -12.52 -4.47
N ALA A 752 25.66 -13.79 -4.44
CA ALA A 752 26.44 -14.90 -3.92
C ALA A 752 27.71 -15.17 -4.75
N GLY A 753 27.64 -14.94 -6.08
CA GLY A 753 28.76 -15.12 -7.00
C GLY A 753 29.86 -14.05 -6.88
N LEU A 754 29.58 -12.90 -6.27
CA LEU A 754 30.56 -11.82 -6.09
C LEU A 754 31.52 -12.15 -4.94
N THR A 755 32.80 -12.36 -5.27
CA THR A 755 33.87 -12.48 -4.27
C THR A 755 34.30 -11.10 -3.76
N SER A 756 34.82 -11.02 -2.54
CA SER A 756 35.20 -9.77 -1.86
C SER A 756 36.36 -8.99 -2.51
N GLU A 757 36.96 -9.49 -3.61
CA GLU A 757 38.13 -8.87 -4.27
C GLU A 757 37.79 -8.06 -5.55
N GLU A 758 36.55 -8.08 -6.05
CA GLU A 758 36.20 -7.39 -7.31
C GLU A 758 35.75 -5.92 -7.15
N VAL A 759 36.23 -5.22 -6.10
CA VAL A 759 36.04 -3.77 -5.96
C VAL A 759 37.22 -3.05 -6.64
N PRO A 760 37.02 -2.34 -7.77
CA PRO A 760 38.09 -1.57 -8.39
C PRO A 760 38.46 -0.41 -7.46
N GLY A 761 39.67 -0.44 -6.91
CA GLY A 761 40.20 0.67 -6.11
C GLY A 761 40.30 1.97 -6.93
N PRO A 762 40.36 3.14 -6.27
CA PRO A 762 40.41 4.43 -6.96
C PRO A 762 41.69 4.51 -7.80
N GLY A 763 41.52 4.71 -9.11
CA GLY A 763 42.60 4.72 -10.08
C GLY A 763 43.66 5.79 -9.79
N GLY A 764 44.90 5.33 -9.59
CA GLY A 764 46.10 6.15 -9.83
C GLY A 764 46.43 6.18 -11.33
N PRO A 765 47.08 7.24 -11.84
CA PRO A 765 47.17 7.47 -13.27
C PRO A 765 48.28 6.63 -13.92
N GLY A 766 47.98 6.12 -15.12
CA GLY A 766 48.98 5.88 -16.17
C GLY A 766 49.52 4.45 -16.26
N GLY A 767 49.22 3.80 -17.37
CA GLY A 767 49.90 2.57 -17.80
C GLY A 767 49.21 1.95 -19.01
N GLU A 768 49.54 2.43 -20.21
CA GLU A 768 49.18 1.79 -21.48
C GLU A 768 49.64 0.31 -21.49
N GLY A 769 48.75 -0.59 -21.89
CA GLY A 769 49.08 -2.02 -22.03
C GLY A 769 47.99 -2.79 -22.76
N CYS A 770 48.15 -2.93 -24.07
CA CYS A 770 47.35 -3.80 -24.94
C CYS A 770 47.36 -5.28 -24.49
N GLY A 771 46.20 -5.94 -24.57
CA GLY A 771 46.11 -7.29 -25.15
C GLY A 771 45.50 -8.42 -24.31
N ALA A 772 44.63 -9.16 -25.01
CA ALA A 772 44.20 -10.56 -24.81
C ALA A 772 42.92 -10.84 -23.98
N ALA A 773 41.90 -11.30 -24.70
CA ALA A 773 40.65 -11.86 -24.21
C ALA A 773 40.85 -13.24 -23.54
N PRO A 774 40.10 -13.60 -22.46
CA PRO A 774 40.14 -14.93 -21.91
C PRO A 774 39.03 -15.83 -22.49
N ARG A 775 39.46 -17.03 -22.92
CA ARG A 775 38.60 -18.15 -23.33
C ARG A 775 37.78 -18.68 -22.14
N ARG A 776 36.45 -18.77 -22.30
CA ARG A 776 35.55 -19.51 -21.40
C ARG A 776 35.80 -21.02 -21.52
N SER A 777 36.22 -21.68 -20.44
CA SER A 777 36.17 -23.14 -20.32
C SER A 777 34.86 -23.56 -19.65
N ARG A 778 33.95 -24.16 -20.44
CA ARG A 778 32.82 -24.92 -19.90
C ARG A 778 33.35 -26.19 -19.22
N ARG A 779 33.06 -26.38 -17.94
CA ARG A 779 33.04 -27.70 -17.30
C ARG A 779 31.63 -27.98 -16.82
N SER A 780 30.99 -28.95 -17.47
CA SER A 780 29.76 -29.57 -16.99
C SER A 780 30.06 -30.40 -15.74
N MET A 781 29.30 -30.17 -14.67
CA MET A 781 29.16 -31.16 -13.60
C MET A 781 27.86 -31.93 -13.83
N SER A 782 27.98 -33.09 -14.46
CA SER A 782 27.03 -34.18 -14.31
C SER A 782 27.68 -35.25 -13.42
N ASP A 783 26.84 -35.85 -12.58
CA ASP A 783 27.05 -37.08 -11.82
C ASP A 783 28.05 -37.09 -10.64
N ARG A 784 27.45 -37.18 -9.43
CA ARG A 784 27.75 -38.09 -8.29
C ARG A 784 27.00 -37.53 -7.06
N ARG A 785 26.22 -38.24 -6.27
CA ARG A 785 26.09 -39.68 -6.00
C ARG A 785 24.79 -39.92 -5.21
N ARG A 786 24.21 -41.11 -5.43
CA ARG A 786 23.37 -41.84 -4.49
C ARG A 786 24.11 -42.04 -3.14
N ARG A 787 23.47 -41.70 -2.04
CA ARG A 787 23.10 -42.61 -0.94
C ARG A 787 22.04 -41.96 -0.08
#